data_AF-A0A535RE94-F1
#
_entry.id   AF-A0A535RE94-F1
#
_cell.length_a   1.000
_cell.length_b   1.000
_cell.length_c   1.000
_cell.angle_alpha   90.00
_cell.angle_beta   90.00
_cell.angle_gamma   90.00
#
_symmetry.space_group_name_H-M   'P 1'
#
loop_
_entity.id
_entity.type
_entity.pdbx_description
1 polymer ?
#
loop_
_entity_poly.entity_id
_entity_poly.type
_entity_poly.pdbx_seq_one_letter_code
_entity_poly.pdbx_strand_id
1 'polypeptide(L)'
;MAGARILITGGGGQLAKEFARRVPESVLRTREELSITDRGQVEETIERLRPEVVLNCAAYNAVDRAEAEAQLAMAVNADGPANLARACRRSGARLVHFSTNYVFDGTAPEPYLESDQPRPLSAYARSKREGELKALSEDPKALVIRSAGLFGPGGSASRGGNFPERMLARARAGQELAVVADQTLNPTYTGHLAEATLAALTKGETGILHLVADGCCSYHEFAVAILRSAGVDSQVKPIRTSESGAAAAPGLARGSPRLLAGAGRCRSAVTANGRADLRQNWAREARMAELYQRLSQVAREPAAKRQLQRLAADERRHADAWAGYLEERGIAAPAAPATIGAFVLSALARVVGVGPVMSMAGLAESRILRSYLGQIHAADDGAKSILRELIPEESGHARGVEAAAETVEEWHGSGGIESIRNVIYGVNDGLTATLGVLAGVGGATVDPHVVLVGGLAAMTASGVSMAGGAYLATKSQREIYEDQLAREAAEIEAMPEFERGELRAIYRAKGLTDSEAETIVARITRDKQIWLDTQAREELGLDAGQFENPTREAAVAGVATLFGGFIPVVGYLVGRAVAGPRPLVALVITAAICVVCLFLMGAARTFFTGKNAIRSGLEMTLVGSFVAVQQAAVRKAASRAGELRPDTE
;
A
#
# COMPACT_ATOMS: atom_id res chain seq x y z
N MET A 1 -19.70 34.47 -2.70
CA MET A 1 -18.35 34.85 -3.16
C MET A 1 -18.33 36.10 -4.04
N ALA A 2 -19.43 36.51 -4.69
CA ALA A 2 -19.44 37.77 -5.45
C ALA A 2 -19.04 38.95 -4.56
N GLY A 3 -17.91 39.60 -4.90
CA GLY A 3 -17.35 40.75 -4.16
C GLY A 3 -16.14 40.45 -3.26
N ALA A 4 -15.75 39.19 -3.06
CA ALA A 4 -14.60 38.83 -2.23
C ALA A 4 -13.27 39.17 -2.92
N ARG A 5 -12.34 39.85 -2.23
CA ARG A 5 -11.00 40.13 -2.78
C ARG A 5 -10.15 38.85 -2.78
N ILE A 6 -9.83 38.30 -3.96
CA ILE A 6 -9.03 37.08 -4.09
C ILE A 6 -7.62 37.39 -4.60
N LEU A 7 -6.59 36.92 -3.90
CA LEU A 7 -5.21 36.87 -4.38
C LEU A 7 -4.89 35.46 -4.90
N ILE A 8 -4.33 35.34 -6.10
CA ILE A 8 -3.91 34.07 -6.69
C ILE A 8 -2.40 34.09 -6.89
N THR A 9 -1.68 33.18 -6.24
CA THR A 9 -0.23 33.02 -6.44
C THR A 9 0.05 31.99 -7.53
N GLY A 10 1.23 32.07 -8.16
CA GLY A 10 1.60 31.13 -9.22
C GLY A 10 0.86 31.39 -10.54
N GLY A 11 0.63 32.67 -10.87
CA GLY A 11 -0.19 33.12 -12.00
C GLY A 11 0.14 32.55 -13.38
N GLY A 12 1.37 32.07 -13.59
CA GLY A 12 1.76 31.39 -14.82
C GLY A 12 1.17 29.99 -14.99
N GLY A 13 0.64 29.38 -13.93
CA GLY A 13 0.15 28.00 -13.90
C GLY A 13 -1.25 27.80 -14.50
N GLN A 14 -1.52 26.58 -14.98
CA GLN A 14 -2.80 26.20 -15.60
C GLN A 14 -4.02 26.42 -14.68
N LEU A 15 -3.89 26.12 -13.38
CA LEU A 15 -4.99 26.27 -12.43
C LEU A 15 -5.25 27.74 -12.07
N ALA A 16 -4.18 28.53 -11.93
CA ALA A 16 -4.26 29.96 -11.64
C ALA A 16 -5.01 30.71 -12.75
N LYS A 17 -4.75 30.37 -14.02
CA LYS A 17 -5.45 30.91 -15.18
C LYS A 17 -6.94 30.57 -15.19
N GLU A 18 -7.30 29.33 -14.81
CA GLU A 18 -8.71 28.93 -14.74
C GLU A 18 -9.47 29.63 -13.60
N PHE A 19 -8.80 29.94 -12.48
CA PHE A 19 -9.37 30.81 -11.43
C PHE A 19 -9.53 32.25 -11.91
N ALA A 20 -8.52 32.84 -12.53
CA ALA A 20 -8.58 34.22 -13.03
C ALA A 20 -9.70 34.41 -14.08
N ARG A 21 -9.98 33.38 -14.91
CA ARG A 21 -11.11 33.39 -15.85
C ARG A 21 -12.48 33.40 -15.16
N ARG A 22 -12.60 32.72 -14.02
CA ARG A 22 -13.86 32.56 -13.28
C ARG A 22 -14.10 33.69 -12.27
N VAL A 23 -13.02 34.31 -11.80
CA VAL A 23 -13.02 35.43 -10.87
C VAL A 23 -12.17 36.55 -11.49
N PRO A 24 -12.69 37.29 -12.49
CA PRO A 24 -11.92 38.32 -13.21
C PRO A 24 -11.40 39.45 -12.32
N GLU A 25 -12.04 39.69 -11.18
CA GLU A 25 -11.65 40.67 -10.16
C GLU A 25 -10.49 40.21 -9.26
N SER A 26 -10.03 38.96 -9.41
CA SER A 26 -8.90 38.44 -8.63
C SER A 26 -7.57 39.08 -9.03
N VAL A 27 -6.68 39.25 -8.06
CA VAL A 27 -5.32 39.73 -8.27
C VAL A 27 -4.41 38.54 -8.49
N LEU A 28 -3.94 38.37 -9.72
CA LEU A 28 -3.03 37.30 -10.11
C LEU A 28 -1.58 37.76 -9.92
N ARG A 29 -0.72 36.93 -9.30
CA ARG A 29 0.72 37.19 -9.16
C ARG A 29 1.57 36.04 -9.68
N THR A 30 2.50 36.33 -10.59
CA THR A 30 3.51 35.35 -11.03
C THR A 30 4.61 35.21 -9.99
N ARG A 31 5.53 34.26 -10.21
CA ARG A 31 6.68 34.04 -9.33
C ARG A 31 7.61 35.26 -9.27
N GLU A 32 7.74 35.97 -10.39
CA GLU A 32 8.58 37.15 -10.53
C GLU A 32 8.00 38.36 -9.77
N GLU A 33 6.68 38.40 -9.60
CA GLU A 33 5.98 39.45 -8.86
C GLU A 33 5.82 39.14 -7.37
N LEU A 34 5.65 37.86 -7.02
CA LEU A 34 5.51 37.38 -5.66
C LEU A 34 6.14 36.00 -5.50
N SER A 35 7.31 35.95 -4.86
CA SER A 35 7.91 34.68 -4.44
C SER A 35 7.32 34.26 -3.10
N ILE A 36 6.60 33.13 -3.08
CA ILE A 36 5.99 32.61 -1.84
C ILE A 36 7.04 32.17 -0.80
N THR A 37 8.28 31.94 -1.22
CA THR A 37 9.40 31.59 -0.33
C THR A 37 9.94 32.79 0.42
N ASP A 38 9.69 34.01 -0.06
CA ASP A 38 10.09 35.24 0.61
C ASP A 38 8.97 35.68 1.55
N ARG A 39 9.19 35.45 2.84
CA ARG A 39 8.22 35.79 3.88
C ARG A 39 7.89 37.28 3.91
N GLY A 40 8.88 38.16 3.75
CA GLY A 40 8.66 39.61 3.82
C GLY A 40 7.78 40.08 2.67
N GLN A 41 8.05 39.58 1.47
CA GLN A 41 7.29 39.91 0.26
C GLN A 41 5.83 39.41 0.33
N VAL A 42 5.62 38.23 0.93
CA VAL A 42 4.28 37.66 1.21
C VAL A 42 3.51 38.53 2.20
N GLU A 43 4.13 38.88 3.34
CA GLU A 43 3.49 39.70 4.37
C GLU A 43 3.09 41.08 3.82
N GLU A 44 4.03 41.78 3.15
CA GLU A 44 3.77 43.09 2.55
C GLU A 44 2.64 43.04 1.52
N THR A 45 2.62 42.01 0.67
CA THR A 45 1.62 41.88 -0.39
C THR A 45 0.23 41.63 0.18
N ILE A 46 0.11 40.77 1.20
CA ILE A 46 -1.19 40.50 1.85
C ILE A 46 -1.66 41.73 2.63
N GLU A 47 -0.78 42.44 3.33
CA GLU A 47 -1.13 43.67 4.05
C GLU A 47 -1.61 44.79 3.11
N ARG A 48 -0.95 44.93 1.95
CA ARG A 48 -1.30 45.93 0.93
C ARG A 48 -2.61 45.61 0.22
N LEU A 49 -2.80 44.36 -0.21
CA LEU A 49 -3.96 43.96 -1.02
C LEU A 49 -5.20 43.64 -0.16
N ARG A 50 -5.01 43.31 1.12
CA ARG A 50 -6.05 42.87 2.06
C ARG A 50 -7.04 41.87 1.43
N PRO A 51 -6.54 40.74 0.89
CA PRO A 51 -7.41 39.73 0.31
C PRO A 51 -8.27 39.08 1.40
N GLU A 52 -9.45 38.63 1.02
CA GLU A 52 -10.29 37.76 1.85
C GLU A 52 -9.96 36.29 1.62
N VAL A 53 -9.47 35.94 0.43
CA VAL A 53 -9.03 34.59 0.07
C VAL A 53 -7.70 34.64 -0.67
N VAL A 54 -6.80 33.73 -0.32
CA VAL A 54 -5.56 33.49 -1.04
C VAL A 54 -5.60 32.09 -1.66
N LEU A 55 -5.60 32.00 -2.99
CA LEU A 55 -5.52 30.75 -3.74
C LEU A 55 -4.06 30.47 -4.10
N ASN A 56 -3.41 29.58 -3.35
CA ASN A 56 -2.01 29.22 -3.57
C ASN A 56 -1.86 28.17 -4.68
N CYS A 57 -1.72 28.62 -5.93
CA CYS A 57 -1.45 27.76 -7.08
C CYS A 57 0.05 27.63 -7.41
N ALA A 58 0.93 28.28 -6.63
CA ALA A 58 2.36 28.16 -6.79
C ALA A 58 2.86 26.82 -6.20
N ALA A 59 3.67 26.11 -6.99
CA ALA A 59 4.28 24.84 -6.58
C ALA A 59 5.50 24.53 -7.44
N TYR A 60 6.50 23.87 -6.86
CA TYR A 60 7.54 23.18 -7.59
C TYR A 60 6.97 21.83 -8.06
N ASN A 61 6.74 21.67 -9.37
CA ASN A 61 6.00 20.54 -9.95
C ASN A 61 6.83 19.61 -10.84
N ALA A 62 8.16 19.80 -10.90
CA ALA A 62 9.07 18.94 -11.66
C ALA A 62 9.40 17.68 -10.84
N VAL A 63 8.48 16.71 -10.83
CA VAL A 63 8.55 15.49 -9.99
C VAL A 63 9.90 14.79 -10.09
N ASP A 64 10.40 14.54 -11.30
CA ASP A 64 11.67 13.82 -11.49
C ASP A 64 12.89 14.62 -11.03
N ARG A 65 12.87 15.95 -11.23
CA ARG A 65 13.97 16.84 -10.80
C ARG A 65 13.97 17.08 -9.29
N ALA A 66 12.84 16.89 -8.61
CA ALA A 66 12.72 17.11 -7.18
C ALA A 66 13.65 16.21 -6.35
N GLU A 67 14.05 15.04 -6.86
CA GLU A 67 15.02 14.18 -6.18
C GLU A 67 16.41 14.85 -6.08
N ALA A 68 16.85 15.51 -7.16
CA ALA A 68 18.10 16.26 -7.17
C ALA A 68 17.98 17.66 -6.53
N GLU A 69 16.77 18.24 -6.55
CA GLU A 69 16.47 19.60 -6.10
C GLU A 69 15.58 19.62 -4.85
N ALA A 70 15.78 18.66 -3.94
CA ALA A 70 14.89 18.46 -2.78
C ALA A 70 14.74 19.70 -1.90
N GLN A 71 15.82 20.47 -1.69
CA GLN A 71 15.78 21.72 -0.92
C GLN A 71 14.91 22.79 -1.58
N LEU A 72 15.02 22.95 -2.91
CA LEU A 72 14.20 23.90 -3.65
C LEU A 72 12.73 23.46 -3.66
N ALA A 73 12.48 22.15 -3.81
CA ALA A 73 11.14 21.59 -3.68
C ALA A 73 10.55 21.88 -2.28
N MET A 74 11.33 21.71 -1.21
CA MET A 74 10.89 22.02 0.16
C MET A 74 10.61 23.50 0.37
N ALA A 75 11.52 24.39 -0.06
CA ALA A 75 11.33 25.83 0.07
C ALA A 75 10.03 26.30 -0.58
N VAL A 76 9.74 25.82 -1.80
CA VAL A 76 8.54 26.23 -2.55
C VAL A 76 7.28 25.51 -2.07
N ASN A 77 7.33 24.19 -1.88
CA ASN A 77 6.14 23.39 -1.60
C ASN A 77 5.79 23.29 -0.12
N ALA A 78 6.71 23.58 0.80
CA ALA A 78 6.49 23.51 2.25
C ALA A 78 6.57 24.88 2.92
N ASP A 79 7.70 25.57 2.78
CA ASP A 79 7.88 26.88 3.46
C ASP A 79 7.02 27.97 2.82
N GLY A 80 6.83 27.92 1.51
CA GLY A 80 5.95 28.82 0.78
C GLY A 80 4.49 28.83 1.28
N PRO A 81 3.81 27.66 1.36
CA PRO A 81 2.50 27.56 1.98
C PRO A 81 2.47 28.00 3.44
N ALA A 82 3.52 27.72 4.23
CA ALA A 82 3.62 28.16 5.62
C ALA A 82 3.63 29.69 5.74
N ASN A 83 4.44 30.36 4.91
CA ASN A 83 4.50 31.83 4.85
C ASN A 83 3.13 32.43 4.51
N LEU A 84 2.46 31.86 3.50
CA LEU A 84 1.13 32.31 3.09
C LEU A 84 0.08 32.08 4.19
N ALA A 85 0.08 30.91 4.82
CA ALA A 85 -0.86 30.57 5.90
C ALA A 85 -0.72 31.51 7.09
N ARG A 86 0.53 31.77 7.52
CA ARG A 86 0.84 32.70 8.60
C ARG A 86 0.35 34.12 8.31
N ALA A 87 0.59 34.62 7.10
CA ALA A 87 0.16 35.95 6.69
C ALA A 87 -1.38 36.04 6.49
N CYS A 88 -2.02 34.97 6.01
CA CYS A 88 -3.48 34.86 5.94
C CYS A 88 -4.11 34.93 7.34
N ARG A 89 -3.59 34.15 8.30
CA ARG A 89 -4.05 34.17 9.69
C ARG A 89 -3.96 35.56 10.32
N ARG A 90 -2.85 36.28 10.11
CA ARG A 90 -2.65 37.65 10.62
C ARG A 90 -3.65 38.65 10.05
N SER A 91 -3.99 38.52 8.77
CA SER A 91 -4.88 39.45 8.05
C SER A 91 -6.36 39.06 8.11
N GLY A 92 -6.67 37.85 8.61
CA GLY A 92 -8.01 37.27 8.59
C GLY A 92 -8.42 36.70 7.23
N ALA A 93 -7.50 36.64 6.26
CA ALA A 93 -7.74 36.00 4.97
C ALA A 93 -7.78 34.47 5.12
N ARG A 94 -8.46 33.79 4.20
CA ARG A 94 -8.48 32.33 4.13
C ARG A 94 -7.51 31.80 3.08
N LEU A 95 -6.64 30.88 3.47
CA LEU A 95 -5.76 30.19 2.53
C LEU A 95 -6.45 28.97 1.89
N VAL A 96 -6.32 28.82 0.57
CA VAL A 96 -6.49 27.55 -0.14
C VAL A 96 -5.16 27.09 -0.70
N HIS A 97 -4.73 25.88 -0.39
CA HIS A 97 -3.48 25.30 -0.87
C HIS A 97 -3.73 24.00 -1.64
N PHE A 98 -3.16 23.87 -2.84
CA PHE A 98 -3.31 22.65 -3.64
C PHE A 98 -2.17 21.67 -3.37
N SER A 99 -2.52 20.45 -2.97
CA SER A 99 -1.63 19.32 -2.79
C SER A 99 -1.83 18.25 -3.88
N THR A 100 -1.30 17.06 -3.67
CA THR A 100 -1.15 16.01 -4.68
C THR A 100 -1.59 14.66 -4.11
N ASN A 101 -2.01 13.76 -5.00
CA ASN A 101 -2.20 12.36 -4.66
C ASN A 101 -0.88 11.67 -4.28
N TYR A 102 0.28 12.12 -4.76
CA TYR A 102 1.59 11.51 -4.46
C TYR A 102 1.98 11.53 -2.97
N VAL A 103 1.23 12.20 -2.10
CA VAL A 103 1.42 12.05 -0.65
C VAL A 103 1.15 10.62 -0.15
N PHE A 104 0.49 9.78 -0.96
CA PHE A 104 0.26 8.37 -0.69
C PHE A 104 1.20 7.45 -1.49
N ASP A 105 1.37 6.22 -1.00
CA ASP A 105 2.30 5.23 -1.55
C ASP A 105 1.76 4.42 -2.74
N GLY A 106 0.47 4.57 -3.08
CA GLY A 106 -0.15 3.85 -4.20
C GLY A 106 -0.28 2.33 -3.99
N THR A 107 -0.10 1.84 -2.76
CA THR A 107 -0.18 0.40 -2.44
C THR A 107 -1.58 -0.07 -2.09
N ALA A 108 -2.49 0.87 -1.76
CA ALA A 108 -3.86 0.56 -1.41
C ALA A 108 -4.60 -0.04 -2.62
N PRO A 109 -5.38 -1.13 -2.42
CA PRO A 109 -6.20 -1.70 -3.49
C PRO A 109 -7.42 -0.82 -3.82
N GLU A 110 -7.82 0.05 -2.89
CA GLU A 110 -8.96 0.97 -3.01
C GLU A 110 -8.49 2.43 -3.09
N PRO A 111 -9.34 3.37 -3.57
CA PRO A 111 -9.04 4.80 -3.54
C PRO A 111 -8.82 5.33 -2.12
N TYR A 112 -7.85 6.23 -1.96
CA TYR A 112 -7.52 6.86 -0.69
C TYR A 112 -8.58 7.89 -0.28
N LEU A 113 -8.93 7.84 0.99
CA LEU A 113 -9.76 8.81 1.70
C LEU A 113 -8.90 9.92 2.32
N GLU A 114 -9.51 11.06 2.64
CA GLU A 114 -8.84 12.17 3.32
C GLU A 114 -8.23 11.77 4.67
N SER A 115 -8.89 10.81 5.34
CA SER A 115 -8.48 10.25 6.64
C SER A 115 -7.35 9.24 6.57
N ASP A 116 -7.02 8.73 5.38
CA ASP A 116 -5.96 7.74 5.24
C ASP A 116 -4.60 8.36 5.53
N GLN A 117 -3.71 7.59 6.16
CA GLN A 117 -2.38 8.07 6.53
C GLN A 117 -1.48 8.21 5.31
N PRO A 118 -0.94 9.40 5.00
CA PRO A 118 -0.04 9.59 3.87
C PRO A 118 1.33 8.93 4.10
N ARG A 119 1.90 8.40 3.01
CA ARG A 119 3.20 7.72 2.96
C ARG A 119 3.97 8.18 1.70
N PRO A 120 4.54 9.40 1.70
CA PRO A 120 5.15 9.99 0.52
C PRO A 120 6.48 9.31 0.17
N LEU A 121 6.59 8.77 -1.05
CA LEU A 121 7.77 8.01 -1.45
C LEU A 121 8.88 8.83 -2.14
N SER A 122 8.53 9.94 -2.81
CA SER A 122 9.48 10.80 -3.54
C SER A 122 9.78 12.12 -2.82
N ALA A 123 10.87 12.79 -3.19
CA ALA A 123 11.21 14.11 -2.66
C ALA A 123 10.12 15.15 -2.95
N TYR A 124 9.52 15.11 -4.15
CA TYR A 124 8.36 15.92 -4.49
C TYR A 124 7.18 15.64 -3.54
N ALA A 125 6.83 14.36 -3.34
CA ALA A 125 5.73 13.95 -2.47
C ALA A 125 5.94 14.40 -1.03
N ARG A 126 7.16 14.21 -0.49
CA ARG A 126 7.55 14.65 0.85
C ARG A 126 7.39 16.17 0.99
N SER A 127 7.89 16.94 0.03
CA SER A 127 7.75 18.41 0.05
C SER A 127 6.29 18.88 0.01
N LYS A 128 5.43 18.20 -0.76
CA LYS A 128 4.00 18.52 -0.83
C LYS A 128 3.29 18.18 0.47
N ARG A 129 3.56 17.02 1.05
CA ARG A 129 3.00 16.59 2.34
C ARG A 129 3.39 17.54 3.46
N GLU A 130 4.65 17.93 3.51
CA GLU A 130 5.14 18.90 4.50
C GLU A 130 4.43 20.25 4.36
N GLY A 131 4.15 20.70 3.13
CA GLY A 131 3.33 21.89 2.90
C GLY A 131 1.89 21.79 3.39
N GLU A 132 1.26 20.61 3.34
CA GLU A 132 -0.06 20.41 3.94
C GLU A 132 0.01 20.63 5.45
N LEU A 133 0.99 19.99 6.11
CA LEU A 133 1.17 20.03 7.55
C LEU A 133 1.48 21.45 8.03
N LYS A 134 2.45 22.12 7.40
CA LYS A 134 2.82 23.50 7.76
C LYS A 134 1.71 24.49 7.49
N ALA A 135 0.97 24.37 6.39
CA ALA A 135 -0.13 25.29 6.11
C ALA A 135 -1.24 25.17 7.18
N LEU A 136 -1.60 23.95 7.57
CA LEU A 136 -2.65 23.69 8.55
C LEU A 136 -2.21 24.00 9.99
N SER A 137 -0.92 23.81 10.32
CA SER A 137 -0.40 24.17 11.64
C SER A 137 -0.33 25.69 11.85
N GLU A 138 0.03 26.45 10.80
CA GLU A 138 0.02 27.90 10.82
C GLU A 138 -1.40 28.49 10.86
N ASP A 139 -2.32 27.94 10.05
CA ASP A 139 -3.72 28.35 10.01
C ASP A 139 -4.67 27.14 9.87
N PRO A 140 -5.32 26.70 10.97
CA PRO A 140 -6.31 25.62 10.94
C PRO A 140 -7.53 25.91 10.06
N LYS A 141 -7.78 27.17 9.68
CA LYS A 141 -8.86 27.55 8.74
C LYS A 141 -8.45 27.38 7.28
N ALA A 142 -7.19 27.06 7.00
CA ALA A 142 -6.74 26.78 5.66
C ALA A 142 -7.49 25.57 5.07
N LEU A 143 -7.73 25.63 3.77
CA LEU A 143 -8.28 24.53 3.00
C LEU A 143 -7.20 23.94 2.10
N VAL A 144 -6.80 22.71 2.36
CA VAL A 144 -5.85 21.96 1.55
C VAL A 144 -6.63 21.04 0.62
N ILE A 145 -6.40 21.16 -0.69
CA ILE A 145 -7.07 20.36 -1.71
C ILE A 145 -6.06 19.42 -2.35
N ARG A 146 -6.17 18.11 -2.10
CA ARG A 146 -5.41 17.10 -2.84
C ARG A 146 -6.13 16.78 -4.14
N SER A 147 -5.39 16.85 -5.24
CA SER A 147 -5.89 16.50 -6.57
C SER A 147 -4.90 15.59 -7.31
N ALA A 148 -5.33 15.05 -8.45
CA ALA A 148 -4.57 14.10 -9.25
C ALA A 148 -4.72 14.41 -10.74
N GLY A 149 -3.70 14.08 -11.54
CA GLY A 149 -3.84 14.07 -12.99
C GLY A 149 -4.26 15.40 -13.62
N LEU A 150 -3.83 16.52 -13.05
CA LEU A 150 -4.38 17.83 -13.39
C LEU A 150 -3.99 18.28 -14.81
N PHE A 151 -4.99 18.60 -15.65
CA PHE A 151 -4.78 19.10 -17.01
C PHE A 151 -5.77 20.22 -17.37
N GLY A 152 -5.36 21.10 -18.28
CA GLY A 152 -6.19 22.20 -18.78
C GLY A 152 -5.43 23.13 -19.70
N PRO A 153 -6.06 24.20 -20.20
CA PRO A 153 -5.46 25.05 -21.21
C PRO A 153 -4.21 25.76 -20.69
N GLY A 154 -3.12 25.74 -21.47
CA GLY A 154 -1.91 26.48 -21.15
C GLY A 154 -1.11 25.79 -20.04
N GLY A 155 -0.75 24.52 -20.28
CA GLY A 155 0.11 23.72 -19.42
C GLY A 155 1.45 24.39 -19.08
N SER A 156 2.24 23.71 -18.25
CA SER A 156 3.50 24.26 -17.72
C SER A 156 4.53 24.45 -18.84
N ALA A 157 4.86 25.70 -19.16
CA ALA A 157 5.86 26.04 -20.17
C ALA A 157 7.24 25.44 -19.84
N SER A 158 7.63 25.43 -18.56
CA SER A 158 8.87 24.82 -18.08
C SER A 158 8.92 23.28 -18.20
N ARG A 159 7.80 22.61 -18.47
CA ARG A 159 7.71 21.15 -18.67
C ARG A 159 7.24 20.76 -20.08
N GLY A 160 7.17 21.71 -21.01
CA GLY A 160 6.68 21.46 -22.37
C GLY A 160 5.20 21.10 -22.43
N GLY A 161 4.39 21.61 -21.50
CA GLY A 161 2.94 21.40 -21.44
C GLY A 161 2.48 20.39 -20.38
N ASN A 162 1.20 20.03 -20.42
CA ASN A 162 0.61 18.97 -19.60
C ASN A 162 0.59 17.60 -20.32
N PHE A 163 0.11 16.55 -19.65
CA PHE A 163 0.11 15.20 -20.22
C PHE A 163 -0.66 15.11 -21.56
N PRO A 164 -1.92 15.58 -21.67
CA PRO A 164 -2.62 15.65 -22.95
C PRO A 164 -1.86 16.38 -24.06
N GLU A 165 -1.35 17.58 -23.77
CA GLU A 165 -0.61 18.40 -24.75
C GLU A 165 0.62 17.65 -25.28
N ARG A 166 1.39 17.00 -24.40
CA ARG A 166 2.57 16.21 -24.79
C ARG A 166 2.21 14.97 -25.60
N MET A 167 1.14 14.25 -25.25
CA MET A 167 0.70 13.07 -26.03
C MET A 167 0.29 13.47 -27.45
N LEU A 168 -0.48 14.57 -27.59
CA LEU A 168 -0.89 15.08 -28.88
C LEU A 168 0.30 15.60 -29.71
N ALA A 169 1.23 16.33 -29.09
CA ALA A 169 2.42 16.82 -29.77
C ALA A 169 3.29 15.68 -30.31
N ARG A 170 3.53 14.64 -29.47
CA ARG A 170 4.30 13.46 -29.87
C ARG A 170 3.62 12.64 -30.96
N ALA A 171 2.30 12.42 -30.85
CA ALA A 171 1.52 11.70 -31.87
C ALA A 171 1.53 12.43 -33.22
N ARG A 172 1.32 13.75 -33.22
CA ARG A 172 1.35 14.58 -34.44
C ARG A 172 2.75 14.65 -35.06
N ALA A 173 3.79 14.49 -34.25
CA ALA A 173 5.16 14.36 -34.73
C ALA A 173 5.50 12.95 -35.26
N GLY A 174 4.53 12.02 -35.28
CA GLY A 174 4.73 10.65 -35.77
C GLY A 174 5.59 9.77 -34.85
N GLN A 175 5.74 10.15 -33.57
CA GLN A 175 6.53 9.36 -32.63
C GLN A 175 5.74 8.16 -32.11
N GLU A 176 6.42 7.04 -31.90
CA GLU A 176 5.82 5.91 -31.19
C GLU A 176 5.50 6.31 -29.73
N LEU A 177 4.26 6.05 -29.32
CA LEU A 177 3.80 6.35 -27.97
C LEU A 177 3.83 5.09 -27.11
N ALA A 178 4.82 5.00 -26.22
CA ALA A 178 4.86 4.01 -25.15
C ALA A 178 4.41 4.68 -23.84
N VAL A 179 3.32 4.20 -23.23
CA VAL A 179 2.71 4.81 -22.03
C VAL A 179 2.40 3.76 -20.97
N VAL A 180 2.68 4.09 -19.72
CA VAL A 180 2.51 3.18 -18.58
C VAL A 180 1.04 2.77 -18.37
N ALA A 181 0.81 1.46 -18.28
CA ALA A 181 -0.52 0.87 -18.10
C ALA A 181 -0.78 0.38 -16.65
N ASP A 182 0.27 0.32 -15.82
CA ASP A 182 0.22 -0.14 -14.42
C ASP A 182 0.15 0.99 -13.39
N GLN A 183 0.03 2.25 -13.85
CA GLN A 183 -0.20 3.41 -12.99
C GLN A 183 -1.56 4.02 -13.27
N THR A 184 -2.39 4.15 -12.23
CA THR A 184 -3.76 4.68 -12.35
C THR A 184 -3.89 6.07 -11.78
N LEU A 185 -4.76 6.90 -12.34
CA LEU A 185 -5.02 8.24 -11.86
C LEU A 185 -6.49 8.62 -12.08
N ASN A 186 -6.89 9.74 -11.49
CA ASN A 186 -8.13 10.44 -11.80
C ASN A 186 -7.77 11.68 -12.65
N PRO A 187 -7.87 11.63 -14.00
CA PRO A 187 -7.58 12.78 -14.83
C PRO A 187 -8.52 13.94 -14.48
N THR A 188 -7.99 15.02 -13.91
CA THR A 188 -8.81 16.11 -13.38
C THR A 188 -8.64 17.35 -14.23
N TYR A 189 -9.74 17.86 -14.80
CA TYR A 189 -9.73 19.10 -15.56
C TYR A 189 -9.64 20.31 -14.61
N THR A 190 -8.71 21.23 -14.87
CA THR A 190 -8.48 22.42 -14.02
C THR A 190 -9.70 23.31 -13.88
N GLY A 191 -10.54 23.41 -14.91
CA GLY A 191 -11.77 24.20 -14.84
C GLY A 191 -12.78 23.63 -13.84
N HIS A 192 -12.99 22.31 -13.86
CA HIS A 192 -13.86 21.63 -12.89
C HIS A 192 -13.28 21.72 -11.47
N LEU A 193 -11.95 21.58 -11.31
CA LEU A 193 -11.30 21.74 -10.02
C LEU A 193 -11.48 23.17 -9.47
N ALA A 194 -11.35 24.18 -10.31
CA ALA A 194 -11.55 25.56 -9.92
C ALA A 194 -12.99 25.82 -9.44
N GLU A 195 -13.99 25.33 -10.18
CA GLU A 195 -15.41 25.39 -9.77
C GLU A 195 -15.68 24.68 -8.44
N ALA A 196 -15.20 23.45 -8.29
CA ALA A 196 -15.36 22.68 -7.07
C ALA A 196 -14.70 23.37 -5.87
N THR A 197 -13.54 23.99 -6.08
CA THR A 197 -12.82 24.74 -5.05
C THR A 197 -13.60 25.97 -4.59
N LEU A 198 -14.13 26.77 -5.53
CA LEU A 198 -14.95 27.95 -5.21
C LEU A 198 -16.24 27.55 -4.48
N ALA A 199 -16.83 26.41 -4.84
CA ALA A 199 -17.98 25.85 -4.14
C ALA A 199 -17.63 25.43 -2.70
N ALA A 200 -16.51 24.73 -2.50
CA ALA A 200 -16.03 24.33 -1.17
C ALA A 200 -15.74 25.55 -0.29
N LEU A 201 -15.10 26.58 -0.87
CA LEU A 201 -14.88 27.86 -0.20
C LEU A 201 -16.19 28.53 0.24
N THR A 202 -17.20 28.53 -0.63
CA THR A 202 -18.52 29.12 -0.34
C THR A 202 -19.24 28.37 0.79
N LYS A 203 -19.08 27.05 0.86
CA LYS A 203 -19.62 26.20 1.94
C LYS A 203 -18.87 26.34 3.25
N GLY A 204 -17.71 26.97 3.24
CA GLY A 204 -16.90 27.17 4.44
C GLY A 204 -15.98 26.00 4.79
N GLU A 205 -15.67 25.11 3.84
CA GLU A 205 -14.88 23.89 4.06
C GLU A 205 -13.42 24.16 4.48
N THR A 206 -12.96 23.62 5.60
CA THR A 206 -11.58 23.73 6.12
C THR A 206 -10.88 22.37 6.14
N GLY A 207 -9.57 22.35 6.42
CA GLY A 207 -8.83 21.11 6.57
C GLY A 207 -8.43 20.51 5.22
N ILE A 208 -8.41 19.19 5.11
CA ILE A 208 -7.99 18.49 3.89
C ILE A 208 -9.22 17.97 3.16
N LEU A 209 -9.31 18.25 1.86
CA LEU A 209 -10.30 17.69 0.94
C LEU A 209 -9.64 17.05 -0.28
N HIS A 210 -10.20 15.95 -0.76
CA HIS A 210 -9.85 15.37 -2.04
C HIS A 210 -10.83 15.88 -3.11
N LEU A 211 -10.31 16.65 -4.08
CA LEU A 211 -11.09 17.10 -5.24
C LEU A 211 -10.45 16.59 -6.53
N VAL A 212 -11.09 15.58 -7.10
CA VAL A 212 -10.70 14.92 -8.35
C VAL A 212 -11.93 14.72 -9.24
N ALA A 213 -11.72 14.48 -10.53
CA ALA A 213 -12.79 14.00 -11.39
C ALA A 213 -13.24 12.58 -10.98
N ASP A 214 -14.52 12.28 -11.20
CA ASP A 214 -15.05 10.93 -11.01
C ASP A 214 -14.42 9.94 -12.02
N GLY A 215 -14.39 8.67 -11.64
CA GLY A 215 -13.75 7.61 -12.39
C GLY A 215 -12.22 7.61 -12.27
N CYS A 216 -11.61 6.54 -12.75
CA CYS A 216 -10.16 6.36 -12.78
C CYS A 216 -9.77 5.59 -14.04
N CYS A 217 -8.54 5.80 -14.50
CA CYS A 217 -7.96 5.06 -15.62
C CYS A 217 -6.44 4.96 -15.45
N SER A 218 -5.78 4.15 -16.25
CA SER A 218 -4.33 4.18 -16.41
C SER A 218 -3.88 5.37 -17.25
N TYR A 219 -2.60 5.74 -17.20
CA TYR A 219 -2.04 6.73 -18.13
C TYR A 219 -2.16 6.26 -19.59
N HIS A 220 -2.04 4.96 -19.85
CA HIS A 220 -2.24 4.36 -21.17
C HIS A 220 -3.67 4.59 -21.67
N GLU A 221 -4.68 4.22 -20.87
CA GLU A 221 -6.09 4.45 -21.21
C GLU A 221 -6.38 5.94 -21.39
N PHE A 222 -5.78 6.81 -20.58
CA PHE A 222 -5.93 8.25 -20.73
C PHE A 222 -5.33 8.74 -22.06
N ALA A 223 -4.13 8.30 -22.43
CA ALA A 223 -3.50 8.64 -23.71
C ALA A 223 -4.34 8.18 -24.89
N VAL A 224 -4.88 6.96 -24.86
CA VAL A 224 -5.80 6.45 -25.89
C VAL A 224 -7.05 7.33 -26.00
N ALA A 225 -7.65 7.72 -24.87
CA ALA A 225 -8.81 8.60 -24.83
C ALA A 225 -8.52 10.01 -25.39
N ILE A 226 -7.34 10.56 -25.11
CA ILE A 226 -6.88 11.85 -25.63
C ILE A 226 -6.79 11.81 -27.16
N LEU A 227 -6.11 10.81 -27.72
CA LEU A 227 -5.92 10.70 -29.17
C LEU A 227 -7.23 10.49 -29.90
N ARG A 228 -8.09 9.60 -29.36
CA ARG A 228 -9.43 9.37 -29.89
C ARG A 228 -10.26 10.65 -29.91
N SER A 229 -10.26 11.41 -28.81
CA SER A 229 -11.01 12.66 -28.70
C SER A 229 -10.48 13.76 -29.64
N ALA A 230 -9.20 13.72 -29.97
CA ALA A 230 -8.57 14.66 -30.90
C ALA A 230 -8.62 14.21 -32.37
N GLY A 231 -9.17 13.03 -32.67
CA GLY A 231 -9.20 12.46 -34.02
C GLY A 231 -7.82 12.14 -34.58
N VAL A 232 -6.82 11.87 -33.72
CA VAL A 232 -5.45 11.53 -34.14
C VAL A 232 -5.31 10.01 -34.19
N ASP A 233 -5.07 9.46 -35.38
CA ASP A 233 -4.81 8.03 -35.56
C ASP A 233 -3.34 7.72 -35.24
N SER A 234 -3.09 7.19 -34.04
CA SER A 234 -1.77 6.76 -33.57
C SER A 234 -1.94 5.65 -32.56
N GLN A 235 -1.10 4.61 -32.66
CA GLN A 235 -1.10 3.53 -31.69
C GLN A 235 -0.39 3.95 -30.39
N VAL A 236 -0.95 3.54 -29.25
CA VAL A 236 -0.35 3.71 -27.92
C VAL A 236 0.01 2.34 -27.39
N LYS A 237 1.31 2.06 -27.33
CA LYS A 237 1.86 0.82 -26.77
C LYS A 237 1.79 0.87 -25.24
N PRO A 238 1.12 -0.10 -24.59
CA PRO A 238 1.14 -0.21 -23.14
C PRO A 238 2.52 -0.71 -22.69
N ILE A 239 3.09 -0.06 -21.69
CA ILE A 239 4.33 -0.48 -21.02
C ILE A 239 4.11 -0.54 -19.51
N ARG A 240 5.00 -1.24 -18.80
CA ARG A 240 5.06 -1.23 -17.33
C ARG A 240 5.92 -0.08 -16.83
N THR A 241 5.74 0.29 -15.56
CA THR A 241 6.56 1.31 -14.91
C THR A 241 8.04 0.96 -14.99
N SER A 242 8.40 -0.31 -14.80
CA SER A 242 9.77 -0.84 -14.91
C SER A 242 10.41 -0.70 -16.31
N GLU A 243 9.60 -0.53 -17.35
CA GLU A 243 10.06 -0.47 -18.75
C GLU A 243 10.16 0.98 -19.26
N SER A 244 9.63 1.94 -18.49
CA SER A 244 9.44 3.32 -18.93
C SER A 244 10.72 4.15 -19.08
N GLY A 245 11.85 3.68 -18.54
CA GLY A 245 13.15 4.35 -18.67
C GLY A 245 13.22 5.75 -18.08
N ALA A 246 12.12 6.29 -17.52
CA ALA A 246 12.14 7.45 -16.66
C ALA A 246 13.08 7.09 -15.51
N ALA A 247 14.13 7.91 -15.30
CA ALA A 247 15.18 7.65 -14.34
C ALA A 247 14.58 7.03 -13.07
N ALA A 248 15.10 5.86 -12.70
CA ALA A 248 14.72 5.17 -11.49
C ALA A 248 15.00 6.08 -10.29
N ALA A 249 14.06 6.98 -10.00
CA ALA A 249 13.97 7.65 -8.73
C ALA A 249 13.68 6.53 -7.72
N PRO A 250 14.61 6.23 -6.82
CA PRO A 250 14.43 5.19 -5.82
C PRO A 250 13.29 5.64 -4.90
N GLY A 251 12.07 5.15 -5.16
CA GLY A 251 10.88 5.56 -4.42
C GLY A 251 9.57 5.45 -5.19
N LEU A 252 9.53 5.55 -6.52
CA LEU A 252 8.26 5.45 -7.27
C LEU A 252 7.86 3.98 -7.51
N ALA A 253 7.70 3.22 -6.45
CA ALA A 253 7.19 1.85 -6.49
C ALA A 253 5.66 1.85 -6.35
N ARG A 254 4.99 1.30 -7.38
CA ARG A 254 3.53 1.11 -7.54
C ARG A 254 2.74 2.37 -7.86
N GLY A 255 1.66 2.16 -8.61
CA GLY A 255 0.97 3.15 -9.42
C GLY A 255 0.56 4.43 -8.69
N SER A 256 0.24 5.47 -9.47
CA SER A 256 -0.28 6.69 -8.88
C SER A 256 -1.53 6.38 -8.01
N PRO A 257 -1.63 6.94 -6.79
CA PRO A 257 -2.76 6.69 -5.90
C PRO A 257 -4.03 7.37 -6.43
N ARG A 258 -5.17 6.69 -6.28
CA ARG A 258 -6.50 7.23 -6.60
C ARG A 258 -7.04 7.95 -5.38
N LEU A 259 -7.67 9.11 -5.55
CA LEU A 259 -8.34 9.83 -4.45
C LEU A 259 -9.86 9.68 -4.59
N LEU A 260 -10.60 9.65 -3.49
CA LEU A 260 -12.06 9.72 -3.49
C LEU A 260 -12.54 11.18 -3.43
N ALA A 261 -13.61 11.56 -4.12
CA ALA A 261 -14.24 12.88 -3.93
C ALA A 261 -15.23 12.87 -2.75
N GLY A 262 -15.20 13.92 -1.91
CA GLY A 262 -16.15 14.14 -0.82
C GLY A 262 -17.61 14.20 -1.30
N ALA A 263 -18.49 13.45 -0.64
CA ALA A 263 -19.91 13.24 -0.94
C ALA A 263 -20.21 12.61 -2.32
N GLY A 264 -19.82 11.35 -2.48
CA GLY A 264 -20.53 10.42 -3.35
C GLY A 264 -19.70 9.78 -4.46
N ARG A 265 -19.50 8.46 -4.29
CA ARG A 265 -19.24 7.46 -5.33
C ARG A 265 -18.03 7.73 -6.24
N CYS A 266 -16.90 7.06 -5.94
CA CYS A 266 -16.04 6.54 -7.00
C CYS A 266 -16.86 5.48 -7.75
N ARG A 267 -17.57 5.86 -8.82
CA ARG A 267 -18.01 4.85 -9.79
C ARG A 267 -16.81 4.63 -10.69
N SER A 268 -16.21 3.44 -10.58
CA SER A 268 -15.58 2.91 -11.79
C SER A 268 -16.64 2.93 -12.89
N ALA A 269 -16.26 3.38 -14.08
CA ALA A 269 -17.03 3.13 -15.28
C ALA A 269 -17.06 1.61 -15.52
N VAL A 270 -17.95 0.92 -14.82
CA VAL A 270 -18.47 -0.39 -15.17
C VAL A 270 -19.98 -0.27 -15.12
N THR A 271 -20.53 0.25 -16.20
CA THR A 271 -21.88 -0.08 -16.64
C THR A 271 -21.99 -1.60 -16.72
N ALA A 272 -22.42 -2.25 -15.62
CA ALA A 272 -23.10 -3.55 -15.54
C ALA A 272 -23.12 -4.19 -14.12
N ASN A 273 -22.31 -3.75 -13.14
CA ASN A 273 -21.89 -4.67 -12.06
C ASN A 273 -22.26 -4.32 -10.60
N GLY A 274 -23.38 -3.63 -10.34
CA GLY A 274 -23.99 -3.60 -8.98
C GLY A 274 -24.35 -5.00 -8.44
N ARG A 275 -24.27 -6.05 -9.26
CA ARG A 275 -24.48 -7.46 -8.91
C ARG A 275 -23.19 -8.20 -8.51
N ALA A 276 -22.00 -7.62 -8.74
CA ALA A 276 -20.72 -8.30 -8.48
C ALA A 276 -20.20 -8.12 -7.04
N ASP A 277 -20.51 -6.99 -6.39
CA ASP A 277 -20.04 -6.68 -5.03
C ASP A 277 -20.76 -7.54 -3.97
N LEU A 278 -22.08 -7.74 -4.15
CA LEU A 278 -22.91 -8.57 -3.28
C LEU A 278 -22.58 -10.07 -3.40
N ARG A 279 -22.28 -10.54 -4.61
CA ARG A 279 -21.76 -11.90 -4.83
C ARG A 279 -20.42 -12.11 -4.13
N GLN A 280 -19.62 -11.04 -3.99
CA GLN A 280 -18.34 -11.11 -3.31
C GLN A 280 -18.51 -11.22 -1.79
N ASN A 281 -19.52 -10.58 -1.19
CA ASN A 281 -19.87 -10.76 0.22
C ASN A 281 -20.23 -12.23 0.50
N TRP A 282 -21.21 -12.78 -0.23
CA TRP A 282 -21.56 -14.20 -0.15
C TRP A 282 -20.32 -15.12 -0.29
N ALA A 283 -19.48 -14.84 -1.29
CA ALA A 283 -18.31 -15.68 -1.55
C ALA A 283 -17.24 -15.59 -0.46
N ARG A 284 -17.19 -14.52 0.34
CA ARG A 284 -16.26 -14.40 1.48
C ARG A 284 -16.74 -15.25 2.64
N GLU A 285 -18.00 -15.10 3.04
CA GLU A 285 -18.58 -15.87 4.16
C GLU A 285 -18.56 -17.37 3.86
N ALA A 286 -18.93 -17.75 2.62
CA ALA A 286 -18.90 -19.15 2.20
C ALA A 286 -17.47 -19.76 2.27
N ARG A 287 -16.42 -18.96 2.00
CA ARG A 287 -15.02 -19.41 2.10
C ARG A 287 -14.56 -19.54 3.55
N MET A 288 -14.94 -18.61 4.42
CA MET A 288 -14.62 -18.67 5.84
C MET A 288 -15.31 -19.85 6.52
N ALA A 289 -16.60 -20.08 6.19
CA ALA A 289 -17.34 -21.26 6.63
C ALA A 289 -16.65 -22.57 6.23
N GLU A 290 -16.17 -22.67 4.98
CA GLU A 290 -15.44 -23.86 4.50
C GLU A 290 -14.11 -24.04 5.25
N LEU A 291 -13.34 -22.97 5.46
CA LEU A 291 -12.08 -23.02 6.19
C LEU A 291 -12.29 -23.49 7.62
N TYR A 292 -13.19 -22.87 8.38
CA TYR A 292 -13.47 -23.25 9.76
C TYR A 292 -13.99 -24.68 9.88
N GLN A 293 -14.84 -25.10 8.94
CA GLN A 293 -15.29 -26.50 8.89
C GLN A 293 -14.12 -27.46 8.72
N ARG A 294 -13.19 -27.19 7.80
CA ARG A 294 -12.01 -28.03 7.56
C ARG A 294 -11.02 -28.00 8.73
N LEU A 295 -10.82 -26.84 9.35
CA LEU A 295 -9.97 -26.72 10.54
C LEU A 295 -10.55 -27.51 11.72
N SER A 296 -11.89 -27.55 11.88
CA SER A 296 -12.54 -28.35 12.92
C SER A 296 -12.27 -29.86 12.79
N GLN A 297 -12.01 -30.35 11.58
CA GLN A 297 -11.65 -31.76 11.33
C GLN A 297 -10.19 -32.05 11.67
N VAL A 298 -9.34 -31.03 11.69
CA VAL A 298 -7.89 -31.14 11.95
C VAL A 298 -7.55 -30.80 13.40
N ALA A 299 -8.39 -30.01 14.07
CA ALA A 299 -8.21 -29.63 15.48
C ALA A 299 -8.18 -30.87 16.39
N ARG A 300 -7.11 -30.97 17.18
CA ARG A 300 -6.90 -32.08 18.13
C ARG A 300 -7.70 -31.91 19.42
N GLU A 301 -7.88 -30.65 19.86
CA GLU A 301 -8.57 -30.35 21.11
C GLU A 301 -10.09 -30.28 20.95
N PRO A 302 -10.87 -30.95 21.83
CA PRO A 302 -12.34 -30.90 21.78
C PRO A 302 -12.93 -29.50 21.93
N ALA A 303 -12.28 -28.61 22.70
CA ALA A 303 -12.71 -27.23 22.89
C ALA A 303 -12.55 -26.41 21.60
N ALA A 304 -11.34 -26.41 21.03
CA ALA A 304 -11.05 -25.75 19.75
C ALA A 304 -11.94 -26.28 18.61
N LYS A 305 -12.17 -27.59 18.56
CA LYS A 305 -13.08 -28.20 17.57
C LYS A 305 -14.51 -27.66 17.67
N ARG A 306 -15.07 -27.56 18.88
CA ARG A 306 -16.41 -26.99 19.10
C ARG A 306 -16.47 -25.51 18.73
N GLN A 307 -15.42 -24.75 19.04
CA GLN A 307 -15.35 -23.33 18.68
C GLN A 307 -15.31 -23.13 17.17
N LEU A 308 -14.47 -23.89 16.45
CA LEU A 308 -14.39 -23.86 14.99
C LEU A 308 -15.71 -24.29 14.32
N GLN A 309 -16.43 -25.25 14.91
CA GLN A 309 -17.75 -25.64 14.42
C GLN A 309 -18.80 -24.53 14.60
N ARG A 310 -18.72 -23.75 15.68
CA ARG A 310 -19.59 -22.58 15.90
C ARG A 310 -19.29 -21.49 14.87
N LEU A 311 -18.03 -21.07 14.74
CA LEU A 311 -17.61 -20.11 13.72
C LEU A 311 -18.02 -20.55 12.32
N ALA A 312 -17.80 -21.83 11.97
CA ALA A 312 -18.22 -22.36 10.68
C ALA A 312 -19.75 -22.36 10.48
N ALA A 313 -20.54 -22.42 11.55
CA ALA A 313 -22.00 -22.32 11.47
C ALA A 313 -22.45 -20.85 11.36
N ASP A 314 -21.76 -19.95 12.05
CA ASP A 314 -22.02 -18.51 12.02
C ASP A 314 -21.77 -17.96 10.60
N GLU A 315 -20.58 -18.21 10.03
CA GLU A 315 -20.23 -17.86 8.65
C GLU A 315 -21.18 -18.45 7.60
N ARG A 316 -21.72 -19.64 7.86
CA ARG A 316 -22.72 -20.26 6.97
C ARG A 316 -24.03 -19.49 6.98
N ARG A 317 -24.51 -19.06 8.16
CA ARG A 317 -25.70 -18.23 8.26
C ARG A 317 -25.50 -16.90 7.55
N HIS A 318 -24.31 -16.31 7.65
CA HIS A 318 -23.98 -15.06 6.97
C HIS A 318 -24.00 -15.24 5.46
N ALA A 319 -23.41 -16.32 4.96
CA ALA A 319 -23.50 -16.70 3.55
C ALA A 319 -24.96 -16.91 3.12
N ASP A 320 -25.78 -17.61 3.91
CA ASP A 320 -27.19 -17.86 3.59
C ASP A 320 -28.02 -16.57 3.57
N ALA A 321 -27.75 -15.62 4.47
CA ALA A 321 -28.38 -14.30 4.46
C ALA A 321 -28.11 -13.54 3.16
N TRP A 322 -26.85 -13.54 2.69
CA TRP A 322 -26.51 -12.97 1.39
C TRP A 322 -27.09 -13.76 0.22
N ALA A 323 -27.18 -15.09 0.32
CA ALA A 323 -27.78 -15.93 -0.72
C ALA A 323 -29.27 -15.62 -0.89
N GLY A 324 -30.04 -15.58 0.20
CA GLY A 324 -31.47 -15.23 0.17
C GLY A 324 -31.70 -13.84 -0.42
N TYR A 325 -30.87 -12.87 -0.03
CA TYR A 325 -30.91 -11.52 -0.58
C TYR A 325 -30.62 -11.43 -2.10
N LEU A 326 -29.71 -12.27 -2.60
CA LEU A 326 -29.40 -12.38 -4.03
C LEU A 326 -30.56 -13.07 -4.79
N GLU A 327 -31.14 -14.13 -4.21
CA GLU A 327 -32.26 -14.88 -4.79
C GLU A 327 -33.53 -14.04 -4.95
N GLU A 328 -33.89 -13.26 -3.92
CA GLU A 328 -35.03 -12.31 -3.97
C GLU A 328 -34.92 -11.30 -5.12
N ARG A 329 -33.69 -11.02 -5.59
CA ARG A 329 -33.39 -10.10 -6.68
C ARG A 329 -33.16 -10.80 -8.03
N GLY A 330 -33.48 -12.10 -8.11
CA GLY A 330 -33.30 -12.91 -9.32
C GLY A 330 -31.84 -13.13 -9.70
N ILE A 331 -30.91 -13.00 -8.74
CA ILE A 331 -29.48 -13.23 -8.94
C ILE A 331 -29.16 -14.62 -8.41
N ALA A 332 -28.89 -15.58 -9.30
CA ALA A 332 -28.45 -16.90 -8.87
C ALA A 332 -27.18 -16.77 -7.99
N ALA A 333 -27.26 -17.31 -6.77
CA ALA A 333 -26.10 -17.48 -5.91
C ALA A 333 -25.11 -18.42 -6.64
N PRO A 334 -23.80 -18.10 -6.68
CA PRO A 334 -22.82 -19.00 -7.29
C PRO A 334 -22.80 -20.35 -6.58
N ALA A 335 -22.41 -21.43 -7.28
CA ALA A 335 -22.10 -22.69 -6.60
C ALA A 335 -20.96 -22.46 -5.58
N ALA A 336 -21.06 -23.07 -4.40
CA ALA A 336 -20.06 -22.96 -3.33
C ALA A 336 -18.65 -23.06 -3.91
N PRO A 337 -17.77 -22.06 -3.72
CA PRO A 337 -16.46 -22.10 -4.34
C PRO A 337 -15.69 -23.29 -3.79
N ALA A 338 -15.20 -24.17 -4.67
CA ALA A 338 -14.22 -25.17 -4.29
C ALA A 338 -12.92 -24.43 -3.94
N THR A 339 -12.71 -24.15 -2.66
CA THR A 339 -11.61 -23.28 -2.26
C THR A 339 -10.35 -24.11 -2.05
N ILE A 340 -9.57 -24.29 -3.11
CA ILE A 340 -8.23 -24.92 -3.04
C ILE A 340 -7.41 -24.33 -1.89
N GLY A 341 -7.55 -23.01 -1.63
CA GLY A 341 -6.93 -22.34 -0.48
C GLY A 341 -7.33 -22.92 0.89
N ALA A 342 -8.61 -23.22 1.12
CA ALA A 342 -9.07 -23.82 2.38
C ALA A 342 -8.52 -25.24 2.56
N PHE A 343 -8.39 -26.01 1.48
CA PHE A 343 -7.73 -27.31 1.50
C PHE A 343 -6.24 -27.19 1.86
N VAL A 344 -5.51 -26.28 1.20
CA VAL A 344 -4.07 -26.07 1.45
C VAL A 344 -3.84 -25.60 2.88
N LEU A 345 -4.62 -24.64 3.38
CA LEU A 345 -4.51 -24.16 4.75
C LEU A 345 -4.86 -25.23 5.78
N SER A 346 -5.86 -26.07 5.51
CA SER A 346 -6.18 -27.23 6.36
C SER A 346 -5.07 -28.28 6.36
N ALA A 347 -4.45 -28.54 5.20
CA ALA A 347 -3.30 -29.45 5.10
C ALA A 347 -2.09 -28.89 5.87
N LEU A 348 -1.83 -27.59 5.75
CA LEU A 348 -0.80 -26.88 6.53
C LEU A 348 -1.10 -27.00 8.04
N ALA A 349 -2.35 -26.78 8.46
CA ALA A 349 -2.76 -26.88 9.87
C ALA A 349 -2.52 -28.28 10.47
N ARG A 350 -2.48 -29.36 9.67
CA ARG A 350 -2.12 -30.70 10.17
C ARG A 350 -0.65 -30.79 10.58
N VAL A 351 0.21 -30.01 9.94
CA VAL A 351 1.66 -30.01 10.13
C VAL A 351 2.06 -28.98 11.17
N VAL A 352 1.59 -27.74 11.04
CA VAL A 352 2.01 -26.60 11.89
C VAL A 352 1.06 -26.32 13.05
N GLY A 353 -0.07 -27.03 13.13
CA GLY A 353 -1.12 -26.77 14.10
C GLY A 353 -2.14 -25.73 13.62
N VAL A 354 -3.28 -25.66 14.33
CA VAL A 354 -4.42 -24.81 13.95
C VAL A 354 -4.20 -23.34 14.31
N GLY A 355 -3.44 -23.04 15.36
CA GLY A 355 -3.20 -21.68 15.88
C GLY A 355 -2.71 -20.68 14.82
N PRO A 356 -1.60 -20.94 14.10
CA PRO A 356 -1.10 -20.02 13.07
C PRO A 356 -2.13 -19.75 11.96
N VAL A 357 -2.91 -20.75 11.55
CA VAL A 357 -3.94 -20.59 10.54
C VAL A 357 -5.13 -19.77 11.06
N MET A 358 -5.43 -19.87 12.36
CA MET A 358 -6.44 -19.05 13.02
C MET A 358 -6.04 -17.58 13.10
N SER A 359 -4.78 -17.26 13.39
CA SER A 359 -4.29 -15.88 13.32
C SER A 359 -4.46 -15.29 11.91
N MET A 360 -4.20 -16.09 10.87
CA MET A 360 -4.46 -15.66 9.49
C MET A 360 -5.95 -15.48 9.19
N ALA A 361 -6.81 -16.34 9.74
CA ALA A 361 -8.26 -16.24 9.60
C ALA A 361 -8.79 -14.96 10.26
N GLY A 362 -8.29 -14.58 11.45
CA GLY A 362 -8.69 -13.35 12.14
C GLY A 362 -8.37 -12.06 11.35
N LEU A 363 -7.26 -12.06 10.61
CA LEU A 363 -6.93 -10.97 9.67
C LEU A 363 -7.91 -10.91 8.48
N ALA A 364 -8.45 -12.06 8.05
CA ALA A 364 -9.49 -12.12 7.02
C ALA A 364 -10.82 -11.58 7.56
N GLU A 365 -11.24 -12.00 8.75
CA GLU A 365 -12.48 -11.50 9.40
C GLU A 365 -12.43 -10.00 9.63
N SER A 366 -11.28 -9.49 10.12
CA SER A 366 -11.07 -8.05 10.27
C SER A 366 -11.20 -7.28 8.95
N ARG A 367 -10.91 -7.92 7.81
CA ARG A 367 -11.08 -7.33 6.47
C ARG A 367 -12.54 -7.41 6.00
N ILE A 368 -13.27 -8.47 6.33
CA ILE A 368 -14.71 -8.59 6.06
C ILE A 368 -15.49 -7.51 6.82
N LEU A 369 -15.23 -7.37 8.12
CA LEU A 369 -15.81 -6.31 8.96
C LEU A 369 -15.57 -4.90 8.39
N ARG A 370 -14.33 -4.58 7.98
CA ARG A 370 -14.02 -3.29 7.32
C ARG A 370 -14.79 -3.11 6.01
N SER A 371 -14.96 -4.17 5.24
CA SER A 371 -15.76 -4.17 4.01
C SER A 371 -17.23 -3.85 4.32
N TYR A 372 -17.81 -4.46 5.35
CA TYR A 372 -19.20 -4.21 5.76
C TYR A 372 -19.43 -2.80 6.28
N LEU A 373 -18.51 -2.29 7.10
CA LEU A 373 -18.55 -0.90 7.57
C LEU A 373 -18.43 0.11 6.40
N GLY A 374 -17.66 -0.21 5.37
CA GLY A 374 -17.57 0.59 4.14
C GLY A 374 -18.85 0.55 3.29
N GLN A 375 -19.53 -0.60 3.26
CA GLN A 375 -20.74 -0.81 2.46
C GLN A 375 -22.01 -0.22 3.09
N ILE A 376 -22.09 -0.11 4.42
CA ILE A 376 -23.34 0.26 5.13
C ILE A 376 -23.96 1.58 4.66
N HIS A 377 -23.13 2.53 4.23
CA HIS A 377 -23.57 3.84 3.73
C HIS A 377 -24.00 3.81 2.25
N ALA A 378 -23.47 2.86 1.47
CA ALA A 378 -23.68 2.74 0.03
C ALA A 378 -24.73 1.68 -0.37
N ALA A 379 -25.06 0.77 0.54
CA ALA A 379 -26.01 -0.33 0.35
C ALA A 379 -27.47 0.15 0.24
N ASP A 380 -28.31 -0.62 -0.47
CA ASP A 380 -29.76 -0.44 -0.43
C ASP A 380 -30.35 -0.86 0.92
N ASP A 381 -31.63 -0.58 1.17
CA ASP A 381 -32.23 -0.82 2.50
C ASP A 381 -32.28 -2.30 2.91
N GLY A 382 -32.36 -3.23 1.94
CA GLY A 382 -32.32 -4.66 2.22
C GLY A 382 -30.89 -5.16 2.49
N ALA A 383 -29.89 -4.65 1.77
CA ALA A 383 -28.49 -4.96 2.11
C ALA A 383 -28.08 -4.31 3.44
N LYS A 384 -28.61 -3.14 3.78
CA LYS A 384 -28.38 -2.47 5.07
C LYS A 384 -28.95 -3.26 6.25
N SER A 385 -30.10 -3.93 6.11
CA SER A 385 -30.65 -4.75 7.20
C SER A 385 -29.73 -5.92 7.49
N ILE A 386 -29.26 -6.61 6.45
CA ILE A 386 -28.29 -7.72 6.58
C ILE A 386 -26.99 -7.22 7.19
N LEU A 387 -26.41 -6.12 6.69
CA LEU A 387 -25.17 -5.56 7.23
C LEU A 387 -25.29 -5.18 8.71
N ARG A 388 -26.42 -4.60 9.14
CA ARG A 388 -26.63 -4.23 10.55
C ARG A 388 -26.72 -5.44 11.48
N GLU A 389 -27.23 -6.57 10.98
CA GLU A 389 -27.30 -7.83 11.70
C GLU A 389 -25.92 -8.50 11.77
N LEU A 390 -25.18 -8.51 10.66
CA LEU A 390 -23.89 -9.21 10.54
C LEU A 390 -22.71 -8.47 11.20
N ILE A 391 -22.65 -7.13 11.12
CA ILE A 391 -21.51 -6.33 11.64
C ILE A 391 -21.18 -6.63 13.13
N PRO A 392 -22.17 -6.71 14.04
CA PRO A 392 -21.90 -7.08 15.43
C PRO A 392 -21.33 -8.49 15.60
N GLU A 393 -21.80 -9.47 14.82
CA GLU A 393 -21.33 -10.85 14.84
C GLU A 393 -19.90 -10.96 14.30
N GLU A 394 -19.61 -10.31 13.17
CA GLU A 394 -18.29 -10.19 12.57
C GLU A 394 -17.25 -9.53 13.49
N SER A 395 -17.68 -8.51 14.23
CA SER A 395 -16.86 -7.90 15.29
C SER A 395 -16.58 -8.86 16.45
N GLY A 396 -17.50 -9.80 16.71
CA GLY A 396 -17.34 -10.88 17.67
C GLY A 396 -16.42 -11.99 17.17
N HIS A 397 -16.46 -12.35 15.89
CA HIS A 397 -15.55 -13.32 15.27
C HIS A 397 -14.10 -12.83 15.31
N ALA A 398 -13.86 -11.58 14.89
CA ALA A 398 -12.53 -10.98 14.94
C ALA A 398 -11.92 -11.01 16.35
N ARG A 399 -12.70 -10.59 17.37
CA ARG A 399 -12.28 -10.63 18.78
C ARG A 399 -12.17 -12.04 19.34
N GLY A 400 -13.05 -12.95 18.95
CA GLY A 400 -13.06 -14.34 19.41
C GLY A 400 -11.91 -15.17 18.83
N VAL A 401 -11.48 -14.86 17.61
CA VAL A 401 -10.28 -15.43 16.98
C VAL A 401 -9.00 -14.86 17.61
N GLU A 402 -9.00 -13.57 17.93
CA GLU A 402 -7.92 -12.90 18.66
C GLU A 402 -7.76 -13.48 20.08
N ALA A 403 -8.86 -13.61 20.84
CA ALA A 403 -8.85 -14.25 22.15
C ALA A 403 -8.51 -15.75 22.12
N ALA A 404 -8.92 -16.47 21.05
CA ALA A 404 -8.54 -17.87 20.87
C ALA A 404 -7.06 -18.04 20.52
N ALA A 405 -6.49 -17.09 19.77
CA ALA A 405 -5.05 -16.99 19.57
C ALA A 405 -4.36 -16.73 20.91
N GLU A 406 -4.84 -15.75 21.69
CA GLU A 406 -4.32 -15.40 23.02
C GLU A 406 -4.37 -16.56 24.03
N THR A 407 -5.42 -17.39 24.05
CA THR A 407 -5.45 -18.58 24.93
C THR A 407 -4.42 -19.67 24.59
N VAL A 408 -3.79 -19.58 23.41
CA VAL A 408 -2.65 -20.41 23.00
C VAL A 408 -1.31 -19.66 23.21
N GLU A 409 -1.35 -18.36 23.56
CA GLU A 409 -0.20 -17.46 23.70
C GLU A 409 0.48 -17.44 25.08
N GLU A 410 0.13 -18.31 26.04
CA GLU A 410 0.93 -18.39 27.29
C GLU A 410 2.38 -18.90 27.05
N TRP A 411 2.71 -19.29 25.80
CA TRP A 411 4.06 -19.63 25.35
C TRP A 411 4.60 -18.89 24.12
N HIS A 412 3.83 -18.01 23.45
CA HIS A 412 4.29 -17.33 22.25
C HIS A 412 3.65 -15.95 22.07
N GLY A 413 4.42 -14.89 22.32
CA GLY A 413 3.97 -13.51 22.23
C GLY A 413 3.55 -13.05 20.83
N SER A 414 2.60 -12.13 20.85
CA SER A 414 2.08 -11.25 19.80
C SER A 414 3.05 -11.00 18.63
N GLY A 415 2.83 -11.69 17.51
CA GLY A 415 3.64 -11.53 16.30
C GLY A 415 2.90 -12.06 15.09
N GLY A 416 1.94 -11.27 14.58
CA GLY A 416 0.94 -11.72 13.62
C GLY A 416 1.19 -11.35 12.15
N ILE A 417 1.96 -10.30 11.84
CA ILE A 417 2.07 -9.79 10.45
C ILE A 417 3.48 -9.94 9.89
N GLU A 418 4.52 -9.62 10.66
CA GLU A 418 5.89 -9.66 10.18
C GLU A 418 6.43 -11.11 10.15
N SER A 419 6.06 -11.90 11.17
CA SER A 419 6.28 -13.35 11.18
C SER A 419 5.68 -14.09 9.97
N ILE A 420 4.46 -13.73 9.52
CA ILE A 420 3.84 -14.33 8.32
C ILE A 420 4.63 -13.99 7.06
N ARG A 421 5.09 -12.73 6.95
CA ARG A 421 5.90 -12.28 5.82
C ARG A 421 7.18 -13.11 5.73
N ASN A 422 7.85 -13.33 6.86
CA ASN A 422 9.08 -14.10 6.96
C ASN A 422 8.86 -15.60 6.68
N VAL A 423 7.72 -16.17 7.07
CA VAL A 423 7.34 -17.55 6.69
C VAL A 423 7.19 -17.69 5.17
N ILE A 424 6.40 -16.83 4.54
CA ILE A 424 6.12 -16.93 3.09
C ILE A 424 7.40 -16.73 2.27
N TYR A 425 8.20 -15.72 2.61
CA TYR A 425 9.48 -15.48 1.93
C TYR A 425 10.49 -16.60 2.21
N GLY A 426 10.57 -17.08 3.45
CA GLY A 426 11.46 -18.19 3.81
C GLY A 426 11.16 -19.44 2.98
N VAL A 427 9.91 -19.90 2.98
CA VAL A 427 9.54 -21.11 2.21
C VAL A 427 9.82 -20.92 0.72
N ASN A 428 9.55 -19.74 0.16
CA ASN A 428 9.83 -19.46 -1.25
C ASN A 428 11.33 -19.43 -1.58
N ASP A 429 12.14 -18.78 -0.74
CA ASP A 429 13.59 -18.71 -0.93
C ASP A 429 14.21 -20.10 -0.86
N GLY A 430 13.87 -20.86 0.18
CA GLY A 430 14.36 -22.24 0.33
C GLY A 430 13.98 -23.12 -0.85
N LEU A 431 12.73 -23.08 -1.30
CA LEU A 431 12.27 -23.88 -2.43
C LEU A 431 13.01 -23.53 -3.71
N THR A 432 13.17 -22.24 -4.01
CA THR A 432 13.79 -21.78 -5.25
C THR A 432 15.30 -21.95 -5.27
N ALA A 433 15.99 -21.64 -4.17
CA ALA A 433 17.44 -21.80 -4.04
C ALA A 433 17.85 -23.28 -4.12
N THR A 434 17.18 -24.16 -3.38
CA THR A 434 17.50 -25.59 -3.40
C THR A 434 17.13 -26.24 -4.74
N LEU A 435 16.00 -25.88 -5.35
CA LEU A 435 15.65 -26.35 -6.69
C LEU A 435 16.70 -25.91 -7.73
N GLY A 436 17.16 -24.66 -7.66
CA GLY A 436 18.17 -24.11 -8.56
C GLY A 436 19.48 -24.92 -8.52
N VAL A 437 19.95 -25.26 -7.32
CA VAL A 437 21.16 -26.08 -7.14
C VAL A 437 20.94 -27.52 -7.60
N LEU A 438 19.82 -28.15 -7.26
CA LEU A 438 19.51 -29.51 -7.74
C LEU A 438 19.44 -29.57 -9.27
N ALA A 439 18.82 -28.58 -9.92
CA ALA A 439 18.74 -28.50 -11.38
C ALA A 439 20.10 -28.22 -12.04
N GLY A 440 20.91 -27.33 -11.45
CA GLY A 440 22.24 -27.00 -11.93
C GLY A 440 23.22 -28.17 -11.80
N VAL A 441 23.37 -28.71 -10.59
CA VAL A 441 24.29 -29.82 -10.28
C VAL A 441 23.81 -31.11 -10.94
N GLY A 442 22.54 -31.46 -10.82
CA GLY A 442 21.98 -32.67 -11.44
C GLY A 442 21.93 -32.62 -12.96
N GLY A 443 22.00 -31.43 -13.55
CA GLY A 443 22.22 -31.26 -14.98
C GLY A 443 23.68 -31.51 -15.39
N ALA A 444 24.65 -31.24 -14.51
CA ALA A 444 26.08 -31.30 -14.80
C ALA A 444 26.72 -32.66 -14.46
N THR A 445 26.21 -33.38 -13.47
CA THR A 445 26.70 -34.70 -13.06
C THR A 445 25.59 -35.74 -13.05
N VAL A 446 25.97 -37.00 -13.31
CA VAL A 446 25.09 -38.17 -13.19
C VAL A 446 25.07 -38.78 -11.79
N ASP A 447 26.00 -38.39 -10.92
CA ASP A 447 26.11 -38.95 -9.56
C ASP A 447 25.00 -38.39 -8.64
N PRO A 448 24.05 -39.22 -8.20
CA PRO A 448 22.95 -38.78 -7.34
C PRO A 448 23.40 -38.28 -5.98
N HIS A 449 24.53 -38.77 -5.45
CA HIS A 449 25.06 -38.36 -4.16
C HIS A 449 25.55 -36.92 -4.21
N VAL A 450 26.25 -36.54 -5.29
CA VAL A 450 26.73 -35.16 -5.48
C VAL A 450 25.57 -34.18 -5.60
N VAL A 451 24.50 -34.57 -6.30
CA VAL A 451 23.27 -33.76 -6.42
C VAL A 451 22.60 -33.56 -5.07
N LEU A 452 22.43 -34.64 -4.30
CA LEU A 452 21.78 -34.60 -2.99
C LEU A 452 22.59 -33.78 -1.98
N VAL A 453 23.92 -33.97 -1.94
CA VAL A 453 24.82 -33.19 -1.09
C VAL A 453 24.74 -31.70 -1.46
N GLY A 454 24.75 -31.37 -2.75
CA GLY A 454 24.57 -29.99 -3.22
C GLY A 454 23.22 -29.39 -2.78
N GLY A 455 22.13 -30.14 -2.92
CA GLY A 455 20.79 -29.70 -2.48
C GLY A 455 20.69 -29.48 -0.97
N LEU A 456 21.21 -30.41 -0.16
CA LEU A 456 21.23 -30.28 1.30
C LEU A 456 22.12 -29.13 1.77
N ALA A 457 23.27 -28.93 1.13
CA ALA A 457 24.15 -27.80 1.39
C ALA A 457 23.45 -26.48 1.06
N ALA A 458 22.78 -26.38 -0.09
CA ALA A 458 22.02 -25.19 -0.49
C ALA A 458 20.87 -24.88 0.47
N MET A 459 20.08 -25.89 0.83
CA MET A 459 18.99 -25.75 1.81
C MET A 459 19.49 -25.21 3.14
N THR A 460 20.58 -25.77 3.66
CA THR A 460 21.17 -25.37 4.94
C THR A 460 21.76 -23.96 4.87
N ALA A 461 22.49 -23.65 3.80
CA ALA A 461 23.09 -22.34 3.59
C ALA A 461 22.02 -21.24 3.47
N SER A 462 20.95 -21.47 2.70
CA SER A 462 19.81 -20.55 2.61
C SER A 462 19.11 -20.38 3.95
N GLY A 463 18.88 -21.46 4.69
CA GLY A 463 18.26 -21.41 6.02
C GLY A 463 19.06 -20.55 7.01
N VAL A 464 20.38 -20.77 7.09
CA VAL A 464 21.28 -19.98 7.95
C VAL A 464 21.35 -18.53 7.48
N SER A 465 21.43 -18.28 6.17
CA SER A 465 21.51 -16.92 5.63
C SER A 465 20.23 -16.12 5.90
N MET A 466 19.05 -16.74 5.72
CA MET A 466 17.77 -16.10 5.99
C MET A 466 17.57 -15.86 7.49
N ALA A 467 17.96 -16.82 8.34
CA ALA A 467 17.93 -16.64 9.80
C ALA A 467 18.84 -15.48 10.24
N GLY A 468 20.07 -15.43 9.74
CA GLY A 468 21.02 -14.35 10.03
C GLY A 468 20.53 -12.99 9.52
N GLY A 469 19.97 -12.94 8.31
CA GLY A 469 19.39 -11.73 7.74
C GLY A 469 18.21 -11.20 8.54
N ALA A 470 17.26 -12.08 8.90
CA ALA A 470 16.11 -11.72 9.74
C ALA A 470 16.54 -11.29 11.14
N TYR A 471 17.52 -11.99 11.75
CA TYR A 471 18.09 -11.60 13.04
C TYR A 471 18.69 -10.20 12.99
N LEU A 472 19.59 -9.95 12.03
CA LEU A 472 20.30 -8.67 11.93
C LEU A 472 19.37 -7.52 11.59
N ALA A 473 18.39 -7.74 10.70
CA ALA A 473 17.40 -6.72 10.36
C ALA A 473 16.55 -6.35 11.59
N THR A 474 15.99 -7.34 12.28
CA THR A 474 15.14 -7.12 13.46
C THR A 474 15.94 -6.54 14.62
N LYS A 475 17.17 -7.05 14.84
CA LYS A 475 18.09 -6.52 15.85
C LYS A 475 18.48 -5.07 15.56
N SER A 476 18.82 -4.74 14.33
CA SER A 476 19.20 -3.37 13.95
C SER A 476 18.03 -2.40 14.11
N GLN A 477 16.81 -2.80 13.73
CA GLN A 477 15.60 -2.00 13.99
C GLN A 477 15.38 -1.78 15.48
N ARG A 478 15.57 -2.84 16.28
CA ARG A 478 15.43 -2.77 17.74
C ARG A 478 16.50 -1.89 18.39
N GLU A 479 17.76 -1.97 17.96
CA GLU A 479 18.85 -1.10 18.47
C GLU A 479 18.60 0.37 18.16
N ILE A 480 18.11 0.68 16.94
CA ILE A 480 17.71 2.04 16.58
C ILE A 480 16.57 2.51 17.49
N TYR A 481 15.57 1.67 17.72
CA TYR A 481 14.45 1.98 18.61
C TYR A 481 14.92 2.23 20.06
N GLU A 482 15.74 1.34 20.61
CA GLU A 482 16.27 1.45 21.97
C GLU A 482 17.15 2.70 22.12
N ASP A 483 17.95 3.08 21.10
CA ASP A 483 18.74 4.31 21.12
C ASP A 483 17.86 5.57 21.08
N GLN A 484 16.81 5.59 20.26
CA GLN A 484 15.85 6.69 20.23
C GLN A 484 15.13 6.81 21.57
N LEU A 485 14.65 5.70 22.13
CA LEU A 485 13.97 5.67 23.42
C LEU A 485 14.91 6.12 24.57
N ALA A 486 16.19 5.77 24.51
CA ALA A 486 17.18 6.19 25.50
C ALA A 486 17.49 7.69 25.42
N ARG A 487 17.54 8.26 24.20
CA ARG A 487 17.68 9.72 24.00
C ARG A 487 16.48 10.46 24.54
N GLU A 488 15.28 10.00 24.19
CA GLU A 488 14.01 10.53 24.67
C GLU A 488 13.93 10.54 26.20
N ALA A 489 14.32 9.43 26.83
CA ALA A 489 14.38 9.32 28.28
C ALA A 489 15.39 10.31 28.91
N ALA A 490 16.51 10.57 28.24
CA ALA A 490 17.51 11.54 28.69
C ALA A 490 17.03 13.00 28.51
N GLU A 491 16.28 13.29 27.45
CA GLU A 491 15.68 14.60 27.19
C GLU A 491 14.58 14.90 28.21
N ILE A 492 13.72 13.93 28.53
CA ILE A 492 12.73 14.04 29.62
C ILE A 492 13.40 14.34 30.98
N GLU A 493 14.57 13.77 31.25
CA GLU A 493 15.33 14.07 32.48
C GLU A 493 16.02 15.43 32.46
N ALA A 494 16.63 15.79 31.33
CA ALA A 494 17.44 17.00 31.20
C ALA A 494 16.60 18.27 31.04
N MET A 495 15.46 18.17 30.34
CA MET A 495 14.62 19.30 29.95
C MET A 495 13.12 18.98 30.02
N PRO A 496 12.60 18.58 31.20
CA PRO A 496 11.22 18.10 31.37
C PRO A 496 10.13 19.11 30.96
N GLU A 497 10.38 20.42 31.15
CA GLU A 497 9.40 21.45 30.77
C GLU A 497 9.33 21.67 29.25
N PHE A 498 10.42 21.42 28.54
CA PHE A 498 10.45 21.46 27.08
C PHE A 498 9.67 20.26 26.52
N GLU A 499 9.94 19.06 27.02
CA GLU A 499 9.24 17.82 26.64
C GLU A 499 7.74 17.86 26.93
N ARG A 500 7.34 18.41 28.09
CA ARG A 500 5.92 18.72 28.37
C ARG A 500 5.33 19.71 27.38
N GLY A 501 6.14 20.67 26.91
CA GLY A 501 5.78 21.61 25.86
C GLY A 501 5.47 20.91 24.54
N GLU A 502 6.29 19.94 24.15
CA GLU A 502 6.12 19.17 22.92
C GLU A 502 4.86 18.30 22.95
N LEU A 503 4.64 17.54 24.03
CA LEU A 503 3.40 16.78 24.20
C LEU A 503 2.15 17.69 24.18
N ARG A 504 2.21 18.87 24.80
CA ARG A 504 1.10 19.84 24.72
C ARG A 504 0.86 20.30 23.29
N ALA A 505 1.92 20.57 22.53
CA ALA A 505 1.81 20.94 21.14
C ALA A 505 1.18 19.82 20.29
N ILE A 506 1.55 18.57 20.54
CA ILE A 506 0.97 17.40 19.86
C ILE A 506 -0.53 17.27 20.18
N TYR A 507 -0.93 17.30 21.45
CA TYR A 507 -2.35 17.21 21.82
C TYR A 507 -3.17 18.40 21.31
N ARG A 508 -2.61 19.60 21.27
CA ARG A 508 -3.24 20.77 20.62
C ARG A 508 -3.42 20.54 19.12
N ALA A 509 -2.43 19.97 18.45
CA ALA A 509 -2.53 19.60 17.03
C ALA A 509 -3.61 18.53 16.78
N LYS A 510 -3.91 17.70 17.78
CA LYS A 510 -5.04 16.74 17.77
C LYS A 510 -6.40 17.37 18.06
N GLY A 511 -6.46 18.68 18.28
CA GLY A 511 -7.71 19.43 18.45
C GLY A 511 -8.15 19.66 19.90
N LEU A 512 -7.29 19.36 20.88
CA LEU A 512 -7.59 19.64 22.29
C LEU A 512 -7.32 21.11 22.62
N THR A 513 -8.15 21.69 23.49
CA THR A 513 -7.93 23.05 24.00
C THR A 513 -6.68 23.12 24.87
N ASP A 514 -6.11 24.32 25.04
CA ASP A 514 -4.93 24.52 25.89
C ASP A 514 -5.12 23.98 27.31
N SER A 515 -6.31 24.15 27.89
CA SER A 515 -6.64 23.63 29.22
C SER A 515 -6.77 22.10 29.26
N GLU A 516 -7.31 21.48 28.20
CA GLU A 516 -7.43 20.02 28.11
C GLU A 516 -6.08 19.37 27.88
N ALA A 517 -5.27 19.91 26.97
CA ALA A 517 -3.92 19.45 26.71
C ALA A 517 -3.04 19.59 27.97
N GLU A 518 -3.13 20.70 28.68
CA GLU A 518 -2.42 20.88 29.96
C GLU A 518 -2.84 19.82 30.98
N THR A 519 -4.14 19.59 31.13
CA THR A 519 -4.68 18.61 32.09
C THR A 519 -4.22 17.18 31.77
N ILE A 520 -4.24 16.81 30.49
CA ILE A 520 -3.83 15.47 30.03
C ILE A 520 -2.33 15.29 30.17
N VAL A 521 -1.52 16.24 29.70
CA VAL A 521 -0.06 16.16 29.81
C VAL A 521 0.36 16.12 31.28
N ALA A 522 -0.21 16.97 32.14
CA ALA A 522 0.06 16.94 33.57
C ALA A 522 -0.36 15.62 34.25
N ARG A 523 -1.26 14.83 33.65
CA ARG A 523 -1.64 13.50 34.14
C ARG A 523 -0.67 12.42 33.64
N ILE A 524 -0.35 12.45 32.35
CA ILE A 524 0.56 11.51 31.68
C ILE A 524 1.96 11.62 32.27
N THR A 525 2.47 12.84 32.48
CA THR A 525 3.83 13.08 32.95
C THR A 525 4.06 12.79 34.45
N ARG A 526 3.06 12.24 35.14
CA ARG A 526 3.21 11.81 36.55
C ARG A 526 3.97 10.50 36.67
N ASP A 527 3.79 9.63 35.68
CA ASP A 527 4.49 8.35 35.58
C ASP A 527 5.49 8.47 34.44
N LYS A 528 6.77 8.27 34.76
CA LYS A 528 7.85 8.43 33.79
C LYS A 528 7.78 7.39 32.67
N GLN A 529 7.30 6.19 32.96
CA GLN A 529 7.17 5.13 31.97
C GLN A 529 6.04 5.45 30.99
N ILE A 530 4.89 5.90 31.50
CA ILE A 530 3.75 6.32 30.67
C ILE A 530 4.11 7.56 29.86
N TRP A 531 4.86 8.50 30.44
CA TRP A 531 5.37 9.66 29.71
C TRP A 531 6.25 9.24 28.55
N LEU A 532 7.31 8.47 28.81
CA LEU A 532 8.25 8.00 27.79
C LEU A 532 7.55 7.22 26.67
N ASP A 533 6.64 6.31 27.01
CA ASP A 533 5.87 5.53 26.03
C ASP A 533 4.93 6.42 25.21
N THR A 534 4.26 7.38 25.86
CA THR A 534 3.42 8.36 25.16
C THR A 534 4.26 9.22 24.21
N GLN A 535 5.42 9.70 24.65
CA GLN A 535 6.26 10.59 23.85
C GLN A 535 6.85 9.84 22.65
N ALA A 536 7.41 8.64 22.86
CA ALA A 536 7.88 7.78 21.77
C ALA A 536 6.79 7.46 20.74
N ARG A 537 5.55 7.24 21.18
CA ARG A 537 4.42 6.96 20.29
C ARG A 537 3.93 8.19 19.53
N GLU A 538 3.82 9.32 20.23
CA GLU A 538 3.19 10.53 19.71
C GLU A 538 4.13 11.39 18.87
N GLU A 539 5.42 11.40 19.21
CA GLU A 539 6.44 12.19 18.53
C GLU A 539 7.20 11.35 17.50
N LEU A 540 7.76 10.22 17.93
CA LEU A 540 8.61 9.38 17.07
C LEU A 540 7.78 8.41 16.21
N GLY A 541 6.49 8.22 16.52
CA GLY A 541 5.63 7.26 15.85
C GLY A 541 6.02 5.81 16.14
N LEU A 542 6.76 5.56 17.22
CA LEU A 542 7.27 4.25 17.59
C LEU A 542 6.35 3.63 18.64
N ASP A 543 5.87 2.40 18.41
CA ASP A 543 5.00 1.68 19.35
C ASP A 543 5.73 0.42 19.82
N ALA A 544 5.82 0.21 21.13
CA ALA A 544 6.50 -0.93 21.75
C ALA A 544 5.96 -2.29 21.25
N GLY A 545 4.69 -2.34 20.85
CA GLY A 545 4.07 -3.54 20.27
C GLY A 545 4.51 -3.90 18.85
N GLN A 546 5.28 -3.04 18.17
CA GLN A 546 5.74 -3.26 16.80
C GLN A 546 7.07 -4.03 16.70
N PHE A 547 7.80 -4.19 17.80
CA PHE A 547 9.17 -4.73 17.75
C PHE A 547 9.21 -6.19 18.20
N GLU A 548 9.25 -7.08 17.21
CA GLU A 548 9.32 -8.53 17.42
C GLU A 548 10.68 -8.98 18.00
N ASN A 549 10.73 -10.17 18.61
CA ASN A 549 11.98 -10.72 19.16
C ASN A 549 12.92 -11.16 18.01
N PRO A 550 14.15 -10.61 17.89
CA PRO A 550 15.06 -10.95 16.80
C PRO A 550 15.38 -12.45 16.70
N THR A 551 15.49 -13.15 17.83
CA THR A 551 15.79 -14.58 17.85
C THR A 551 14.62 -15.42 17.34
N ARG A 552 13.38 -15.00 17.65
CA ARG A 552 12.16 -15.64 17.17
C ARG A 552 12.03 -15.45 15.66
N GLU A 553 12.21 -14.24 15.16
CA GLU A 553 12.10 -13.96 13.72
C GLU A 553 13.21 -14.64 12.90
N ALA A 554 14.41 -14.74 13.46
CA ALA A 554 15.48 -15.56 12.91
C ALA A 554 15.08 -17.04 12.82
N ALA A 555 14.51 -17.59 13.89
CA ALA A 555 14.08 -18.98 13.94
C ALA A 555 12.93 -19.25 12.95
N VAL A 556 11.92 -18.38 12.89
CA VAL A 556 10.78 -18.48 11.98
C VAL A 556 11.25 -18.43 10.52
N ALA A 557 12.06 -17.43 10.15
CA ALA A 557 12.61 -17.32 8.80
C ALA A 557 13.49 -18.51 8.43
N GLY A 558 14.39 -18.92 9.34
CA GLY A 558 15.29 -20.06 9.12
C GLY A 558 14.55 -21.38 8.95
N VAL A 559 13.63 -21.71 9.85
CA VAL A 559 12.84 -22.95 9.79
C VAL A 559 11.94 -22.97 8.55
N ALA A 560 11.29 -21.84 8.24
CA ALA A 560 10.49 -21.73 7.02
C ALA A 560 11.33 -21.96 5.76
N THR A 561 12.55 -21.44 5.73
CA THR A 561 13.49 -21.63 4.61
C THR A 561 13.97 -23.07 4.49
N LEU A 562 14.33 -23.71 5.61
CA LEU A 562 14.68 -25.13 5.62
C LEU A 562 13.52 -26.00 5.14
N PHE A 563 12.30 -25.70 5.60
CA PHE A 563 11.09 -26.40 5.15
C PHE A 563 10.87 -26.22 3.65
N GLY A 564 11.05 -25.01 3.13
CA GLY A 564 10.99 -24.73 1.69
C GLY A 564 12.01 -25.54 0.88
N GLY A 565 13.26 -25.58 1.32
CA GLY A 565 14.34 -26.32 0.65
C GLY A 565 14.23 -27.84 0.79
N PHE A 566 13.54 -28.34 1.82
CA PHE A 566 13.26 -29.76 2.00
C PHE A 566 12.36 -30.32 0.89
N ILE A 567 11.43 -29.50 0.36
CA ILE A 567 10.49 -29.91 -0.69
C ILE A 567 11.23 -30.39 -1.97
N PRO A 568 12.16 -29.61 -2.57
CA PRO A 568 12.97 -30.09 -3.70
C PRO A 568 13.81 -31.33 -3.39
N VAL A 569 14.38 -31.44 -2.17
CA VAL A 569 15.21 -32.60 -1.78
C VAL A 569 14.38 -33.88 -1.75
N VAL A 570 13.22 -33.86 -1.09
CA VAL A 570 12.29 -34.99 -1.09
C VAL A 570 11.75 -35.27 -2.49
N GLY A 571 11.44 -34.22 -3.26
CA GLY A 571 11.02 -34.34 -4.65
C GLY A 571 12.05 -35.09 -5.50
N TYR A 572 13.35 -34.87 -5.26
CA TYR A 572 14.42 -35.59 -5.94
C TYR A 572 14.52 -37.05 -5.52
N LEU A 573 14.39 -37.35 -4.23
CA LEU A 573 14.38 -38.74 -3.75
C LEU A 573 13.19 -39.54 -4.30
N VAL A 574 12.00 -38.95 -4.30
CA VAL A 574 10.79 -39.54 -4.91
C VAL A 574 10.98 -39.69 -6.42
N GLY A 575 11.49 -38.65 -7.09
CA GLY A 575 11.81 -38.69 -8.51
C GLY A 575 12.77 -39.81 -8.88
N ARG A 576 13.80 -40.06 -8.04
CA ARG A 576 14.75 -41.17 -8.21
C ARG A 576 14.11 -42.53 -7.99
N ALA A 577 13.26 -42.68 -6.97
CA ALA A 577 12.55 -43.92 -6.70
C ALA A 577 11.62 -44.30 -7.87
N VAL A 578 10.97 -43.32 -8.51
CA VAL A 578 10.06 -43.54 -9.64
C VAL A 578 10.81 -43.67 -10.98
N ALA A 579 11.83 -42.86 -11.23
CA ALA A 579 12.52 -42.79 -12.51
C ALA A 579 13.64 -43.82 -12.69
N GLY A 580 14.08 -44.48 -11.61
CA GLY A 580 15.21 -45.41 -11.61
C GLY A 580 16.53 -44.71 -11.96
N PRO A 581 17.36 -45.27 -12.86
CA PRO A 581 18.70 -44.76 -13.14
C PRO A 581 18.73 -43.47 -14.00
N ARG A 582 17.58 -42.89 -14.36
CA ARG A 582 17.50 -41.72 -15.27
C ARG A 582 17.51 -40.39 -14.48
N PRO A 583 18.66 -39.71 -14.30
CA PRO A 583 18.76 -38.51 -13.45
C PRO A 583 17.92 -37.34 -13.99
N LEU A 584 17.85 -37.16 -15.30
CA LEU A 584 17.04 -36.11 -15.92
C LEU A 584 15.54 -36.27 -15.63
N VAL A 585 15.03 -37.50 -15.63
CA VAL A 585 13.60 -37.76 -15.34
C VAL A 585 13.30 -37.48 -13.86
N ALA A 586 14.21 -37.84 -12.95
CA ALA A 586 14.07 -37.50 -11.53
C ALA A 586 14.04 -35.98 -11.28
N LEU A 587 14.86 -35.21 -12.00
CA LEU A 587 14.87 -33.75 -11.91
C LEU A 587 13.59 -33.12 -12.48
N VAL A 588 13.05 -33.67 -13.57
CA VAL A 588 11.77 -33.20 -14.13
C VAL A 588 10.62 -33.45 -13.16
N ILE A 589 10.57 -34.63 -12.51
CA ILE A 589 9.58 -34.93 -11.47
C ILE A 589 9.73 -33.95 -10.30
N THR A 590 10.96 -33.69 -9.86
CA THR A 590 11.25 -32.71 -8.80
C THR A 590 10.76 -31.32 -9.17
N ALA A 591 11.07 -30.84 -10.38
CA ALA A 591 10.64 -29.54 -10.86
C ALA A 591 9.10 -29.45 -10.94
N ALA A 592 8.42 -30.51 -11.38
CA ALA A 592 6.96 -30.56 -11.40
C ALA A 592 6.35 -30.45 -9.99
N ILE A 593 6.91 -31.17 -9.01
CA ILE A 593 6.49 -31.07 -7.59
C ILE A 593 6.69 -29.65 -7.08
N CYS A 594 7.86 -29.05 -7.33
CA CYS A 594 8.15 -27.68 -6.90
C CYS A 594 7.24 -26.64 -7.55
N VAL A 595 6.92 -26.79 -8.84
CA VAL A 595 5.96 -25.93 -9.56
C VAL A 595 4.57 -26.02 -8.94
N VAL A 596 4.10 -27.23 -8.62
CA VAL A 596 2.83 -27.43 -7.93
C VAL A 596 2.86 -26.79 -6.54
N CYS A 597 3.94 -26.97 -5.77
CA CYS A 597 4.08 -26.35 -4.46
C CYS A 597 4.09 -24.82 -4.53
N LEU A 598 4.83 -24.22 -5.47
CA LEU A 598 4.85 -22.77 -5.71
C LEU A 598 3.45 -22.24 -6.09
N PHE A 599 2.75 -22.96 -6.97
CA PHE A 599 1.38 -22.62 -7.35
C PHE A 599 0.43 -22.68 -6.16
N LEU A 600 0.50 -23.75 -5.36
CA LEU A 600 -0.35 -23.93 -4.16
C LEU A 600 -0.08 -22.87 -3.10
N MET A 601 1.18 -22.48 -2.88
CA MET A 601 1.53 -21.38 -1.97
C MET A 601 1.05 -20.03 -2.50
N GLY A 602 1.24 -19.76 -3.78
CA GLY A 602 0.71 -18.56 -4.44
C GLY A 602 -0.82 -18.50 -4.37
N ALA A 603 -1.49 -19.64 -4.49
CA ALA A 603 -2.94 -19.77 -4.33
C ALA A 603 -3.37 -19.60 -2.86
N ALA A 604 -2.65 -20.17 -1.89
CA ALA A 604 -2.94 -20.01 -0.46
C ALA A 604 -2.91 -18.54 -0.03
N ARG A 605 -1.98 -17.75 -0.58
CA ARG A 605 -1.95 -16.28 -0.39
C ARG A 605 -3.24 -15.58 -0.83
N THR A 606 -3.96 -16.13 -1.81
CA THR A 606 -5.20 -15.50 -2.32
C THR A 606 -6.40 -15.68 -1.44
N PHE A 607 -6.41 -16.72 -0.60
CA PHE A 607 -7.47 -16.95 0.36
C PHE A 607 -7.73 -15.70 1.21
N PHE A 608 -6.65 -15.04 1.64
CA PHE A 608 -6.71 -13.83 2.47
C PHE A 608 -6.86 -12.53 1.68
N THR A 609 -6.43 -12.48 0.42
CA THR A 609 -6.42 -11.25 -0.40
C THR A 609 -7.62 -11.10 -1.32
N GLY A 610 -8.47 -12.14 -1.46
CA GLY A 610 -9.65 -12.13 -2.33
C GLY A 610 -9.32 -12.06 -3.83
N LYS A 611 -8.04 -12.19 -4.20
CA LYS A 611 -7.57 -12.18 -5.60
C LYS A 611 -7.79 -13.55 -6.26
N ASN A 612 -7.66 -13.62 -7.58
CA ASN A 612 -7.78 -14.89 -8.31
C ASN A 612 -6.62 -15.84 -7.93
N ALA A 613 -6.96 -16.98 -7.32
CA ALA A 613 -6.04 -18.03 -6.89
C ALA A 613 -5.13 -18.54 -8.02
N ILE A 614 -5.70 -18.70 -9.22
CA ILE A 614 -4.96 -19.20 -10.39
C ILE A 614 -3.92 -18.16 -10.80
N ARG A 615 -4.30 -16.87 -10.85
CA ARG A 615 -3.37 -15.80 -11.24
C ARG A 615 -2.21 -15.66 -10.26
N SER A 616 -2.48 -15.67 -8.95
CA SER A 616 -1.44 -15.56 -7.93
C SER A 616 -0.56 -16.81 -7.88
N GLY A 617 -1.14 -18.00 -8.05
CA GLY A 617 -0.39 -19.25 -8.21
C GLY A 617 0.54 -19.21 -9.42
N LEU A 618 0.06 -18.69 -10.56
CA LEU A 618 0.86 -18.51 -11.77
C LEU A 618 1.97 -17.46 -11.57
N GLU A 619 1.67 -16.32 -10.96
CA GLU A 619 2.66 -15.28 -10.65
C GLU A 619 3.81 -15.84 -9.80
N MET A 620 3.49 -16.60 -8.75
CA MET A 620 4.49 -17.24 -7.89
C MET A 620 5.30 -18.30 -8.63
N THR A 621 4.63 -19.11 -9.46
CA THR A 621 5.26 -20.14 -10.28
C THR A 621 6.22 -19.53 -11.30
N LEU A 622 5.84 -18.41 -11.94
CA LEU A 622 6.68 -17.71 -12.91
C LEU A 622 7.96 -17.18 -12.27
N VAL A 623 7.84 -16.56 -11.10
CA VAL A 623 9.00 -16.06 -10.34
C VAL A 623 9.94 -17.21 -9.96
N GLY A 624 9.40 -18.31 -9.41
CA GLY A 624 10.22 -19.47 -9.05
C GLY A 624 10.82 -20.22 -10.25
N SER A 625 10.11 -20.27 -11.38
CA SER A 625 10.61 -20.89 -12.61
C SER A 625 11.72 -20.08 -13.26
N PHE A 626 11.70 -18.75 -13.14
CA PHE A 626 12.75 -17.88 -13.65
C PHE A 626 14.11 -18.17 -13.00
N VAL A 627 14.14 -18.46 -11.70
CA VAL A 627 15.37 -18.84 -10.97
C VAL A 627 15.96 -20.14 -11.53
N ALA A 628 15.12 -21.15 -11.78
CA ALA A 628 15.56 -22.41 -12.36
C ALA A 628 16.12 -22.23 -13.79
N VAL A 629 15.50 -21.36 -14.60
CA VAL A 629 15.97 -21.03 -15.96
C VAL A 629 17.32 -20.30 -15.91
N GLN A 630 17.51 -19.34 -15.00
CA GLN A 630 18.79 -18.66 -14.86
C GLN A 630 19.92 -19.63 -14.49
N GLN A 631 19.69 -20.57 -13.57
CA GLN A 631 20.71 -21.55 -13.18
C GLN A 631 21.06 -22.51 -14.34
N ALA A 632 20.07 -22.89 -15.16
CA ALA A 632 20.33 -23.65 -16.38
C ALA A 632 21.17 -22.86 -17.40
N ALA A 633 20.99 -21.54 -17.49
CA ALA A 633 21.78 -20.66 -18.34
C ALA A 633 23.22 -20.51 -17.83
N VAL A 634 23.41 -20.32 -16.52
CA VAL A 634 24.74 -20.27 -15.88
C VAL A 634 25.51 -21.57 -16.13
N ARG A 635 24.86 -22.73 -15.98
CA ARG A 635 25.44 -24.03 -16.34
C ARG A 635 25.92 -24.06 -17.80
N LYS A 636 25.06 -23.66 -18.75
CA LYS A 636 25.39 -23.70 -20.18
C LYS A 636 26.57 -22.78 -20.52
N ALA A 637 26.73 -21.67 -19.80
CA ALA A 637 27.91 -20.82 -19.91
C ALA A 637 29.16 -21.49 -19.34
N ALA A 638 29.06 -22.12 -18.16
CA ALA A 638 30.17 -22.82 -17.52
C ALA A 638 30.65 -24.04 -18.34
N SER A 639 29.75 -24.82 -18.94
CA SER A 639 30.12 -25.96 -19.78
C SER A 639 30.86 -25.51 -21.05
N ARG A 640 30.42 -24.41 -21.68
CA ARG A 640 31.11 -23.81 -22.83
C ARG A 640 32.49 -23.26 -22.49
N ALA A 641 32.67 -22.72 -21.29
CA ALA A 641 33.97 -22.26 -20.81
C ALA A 641 34.93 -23.44 -20.53
N GLY A 642 34.40 -24.59 -20.09
CA GLY A 642 35.18 -25.83 -19.95
C GLY A 642 35.63 -26.43 -21.28
N GLU A 643 34.80 -26.35 -22.33
CA GLU A 643 35.15 -26.79 -23.70
C GLU A 643 36.19 -25.89 -24.38
N LEU A 644 36.37 -24.64 -23.93
CA LEU A 644 37.36 -23.67 -24.45
C LEU A 644 38.77 -23.85 -23.85
N ARG A 645 39.01 -24.85 -23.01
CA ARG A 645 40.35 -25.34 -22.66
C ARG A 645 40.60 -26.68 -23.37
N PRO A 646 41.04 -26.70 -24.64
CA PRO A 646 41.67 -27.87 -25.19
C PRO A 646 43.07 -27.99 -24.59
N ASP A 647 43.38 -29.16 -24.05
CA ASP A 647 44.70 -29.74 -23.81
C ASP A 647 45.86 -28.78 -23.52
N THR A 648 46.18 -28.65 -22.23
CA THR A 648 47.58 -28.50 -21.81
C THR A 648 47.91 -29.70 -20.93
N GLU A 649 48.46 -30.74 -21.57
CA GLU A 649 49.37 -31.69 -20.91
C GLU A 649 50.58 -30.97 -20.32
#